data_AF-A0A3D2XWA4-F1
#
_entry.id   AF-A0A3D2XWA4-F1
#
_cell.length_a   1.000
_cell.length_b   1.000
_cell.length_c   1.000
_cell.angle_alpha   90.00
_cell.angle_beta   90.00
_cell.angle_gamma   90.00
#
_symmetry.space_group_name_H-M   'P 1'
#
loop_
_entity.id
_entity.type
_entity.pdbx_description
1 polymer ?
#
loop_
_entity_poly.entity_id
_entity_poly.type
_entity_poly.pdbx_seq_one_letter_code
_entity_poly.pdbx_strand_id
1 'polypeptide(L)'
;IDYPLPVRFMWDTARAVLGPDAVPRESPFRRETLRWRIYDLLIQPEQLTHPAMSRVLRFLDKSQANGSGHLQTLQLAVALADLLEQYLLYRPDWLLAWEQHQQVVADDADEVWQAHIWRLLVSDTPAHPARLHEQMVTALQQPSEAVIKALPKRIILFAINTMAPQFVAFLDALAQWVDVHLFHLNPCVNYWGNLASRGEQARMLREQGITAWLEQAQENPLLANLGRQGRDLFNQLTELQSYEISAFDMPAPEEQSAQTSMLNQVQHDILEASNGSTDFRWTPGDDSILINSAHSTLREVQSLHDYLLQKLTEDPALQPRDILVMCPAIEEYAPAIEAVFARVGTLNSDDDASPRLPCTIADRSPLDADPLVAAFLSLLSLPDSRFSVTQIVEYLSLEPLQRKFSLTEESLTVIEYWLERANIHWGLDGSHKAQVTESAVDSDMYSWHWGLQRLLLGMISEDATLLLDNCVTVPDVEGQESVELGRLMLVVEQLQTHNRELARPRTADDWQVYLNTLREDCFIPGNDDIDSWESIGKTIADLALQCQQAGFTGELSLAEVRDVLTKRFATPDAGNHFMTGQVTFCSMLPMRSIPFSVIGILGLNDGEFPRSNPPGSINMMARHPGRLGDRSRRQEDRYLFLEALISARQALYLSFQGRSALNNAERQPSLVLQELMDFLGQAYGWQPEAVRQLPLHPFSPAVFNSPRPAYSQGWYRLAQSIAGLQNEQTDSVIEVSASSHQTRQLSATDMARCFDDPLAWLARQLGLRLELDNRLLEDSEP
;
A
#
# COMPACT_ATOMS: atom_id res chain seq x y z
N ILE A 1 -9.99 -11.40 -26.19
CA ILE A 1 -10.86 -11.34 -24.99
C ILE A 1 -10.46 -10.06 -24.31
N ASP A 2 -11.38 -9.14 -24.14
CA ASP A 2 -11.11 -7.84 -23.53
C ASP A 2 -11.64 -7.87 -22.09
N TYR A 3 -10.91 -7.27 -21.15
CA TYR A 3 -11.28 -7.22 -19.72
C TYR A 3 -11.59 -5.79 -19.27
N PRO A 4 -12.63 -5.13 -19.83
CA PRO A 4 -12.98 -3.77 -19.42
C PRO A 4 -13.59 -3.77 -18.01
N LEU A 5 -13.26 -2.74 -17.21
CA LEU A 5 -13.98 -2.46 -15.97
C LEU A 5 -15.46 -2.13 -16.26
N PRO A 6 -16.41 -2.44 -15.36
CA PRO A 6 -17.85 -2.23 -15.57
C PRO A 6 -18.23 -0.84 -16.08
N VAL A 7 -17.70 0.22 -15.46
CA VAL A 7 -18.00 1.62 -15.85
C VAL A 7 -17.49 1.93 -17.26
N ARG A 8 -16.30 1.44 -17.62
CA ARG A 8 -15.74 1.61 -18.97
C ARG A 8 -16.57 0.84 -20.00
N PHE A 9 -16.99 -0.37 -19.67
CA PHE A 9 -17.86 -1.17 -20.52
C PHE A 9 -19.22 -0.50 -20.77
N MET A 10 -19.84 0.07 -19.73
CA MET A 10 -21.07 0.87 -19.86
C MET A 10 -20.87 2.04 -20.82
N TRP A 11 -19.76 2.77 -20.66
CA TRP A 11 -19.45 3.95 -21.49
C TRP A 11 -19.22 3.59 -22.96
N ASP A 12 -18.38 2.58 -23.24
CA ASP A 12 -18.08 2.13 -24.59
C ASP A 12 -19.34 1.61 -25.30
N THR A 13 -20.22 0.94 -24.56
CA THR A 13 -21.51 0.46 -25.08
C THR A 13 -22.48 1.61 -25.34
N ALA A 14 -22.59 2.57 -24.43
CA ALA A 14 -23.42 3.77 -24.64
C ALA A 14 -22.99 4.52 -25.90
N ARG A 15 -21.68 4.62 -26.15
CA ARG A 15 -21.12 5.21 -27.37
C ARG A 15 -21.45 4.42 -28.63
N ALA A 16 -21.48 3.09 -28.56
CA ALA A 16 -21.89 2.25 -29.68
C ALA A 16 -23.39 2.39 -30.00
N VAL A 17 -24.25 2.54 -28.98
CA VAL A 17 -25.71 2.61 -29.12
C VAL A 17 -26.18 4.01 -29.54
N LEU A 18 -25.71 5.05 -28.86
CA LEU A 18 -26.14 6.44 -29.07
C LEU A 18 -25.34 7.15 -30.18
N GLY A 19 -24.19 6.58 -30.57
CA GLY A 19 -23.33 7.09 -31.61
C GLY A 19 -22.19 7.98 -31.11
N PRO A 20 -21.11 8.10 -31.89
CA PRO A 20 -19.89 8.82 -31.50
C PRO A 20 -20.07 10.34 -31.42
N ASP A 21 -21.10 10.89 -32.06
CA ASP A 21 -21.42 12.32 -32.01
C ASP A 21 -22.09 12.73 -30.69
N ALA A 22 -22.82 11.79 -30.06
CA ALA A 22 -23.52 12.02 -28.80
C ALA A 22 -22.65 11.69 -27.57
N VAL A 23 -21.73 10.73 -27.69
CA VAL A 23 -20.89 10.26 -26.59
C VAL A 23 -19.42 10.38 -26.94
N PRO A 24 -18.66 11.25 -26.25
CA PRO A 24 -17.23 11.40 -26.50
C PRO A 24 -16.46 10.12 -26.16
N ARG A 25 -15.28 9.96 -26.77
CA ARG A 25 -14.43 8.78 -26.56
C ARG A 25 -14.03 8.61 -25.09
N GLU A 26 -13.81 9.71 -24.40
CA GLU A 26 -13.52 9.72 -22.97
C GLU A 26 -14.59 10.52 -22.24
N SER A 27 -15.00 10.03 -21.07
CA SER A 27 -16.03 10.70 -20.29
C SER A 27 -15.44 11.91 -19.57
N PRO A 28 -16.02 13.11 -19.73
CA PRO A 28 -15.62 14.30 -18.99
C PRO A 28 -16.03 14.25 -17.51
N PHE A 29 -16.68 13.15 -17.09
CA PHE A 29 -17.06 12.85 -15.72
C PHE A 29 -16.21 11.72 -15.11
N ARG A 30 -15.12 11.30 -15.77
CA ARG A 30 -14.10 10.47 -15.11
C ARG A 30 -13.50 11.24 -13.95
N ARG A 31 -13.22 10.55 -12.85
CA ARG A 31 -12.63 11.12 -11.62
C ARG A 31 -11.43 12.03 -11.92
N GLU A 32 -10.51 11.55 -12.74
CA GLU A 32 -9.24 12.23 -13.04
C GLU A 32 -9.42 13.53 -13.82
N THR A 33 -10.47 13.63 -14.65
CA THR A 33 -10.83 14.83 -15.41
C THR A 33 -11.72 15.75 -14.56
N LEU A 34 -12.67 15.16 -13.84
CA LEU A 34 -13.67 15.87 -13.06
C LEU A 34 -13.04 16.70 -11.93
N ARG A 35 -11.97 16.18 -11.29
CA ARG A 35 -11.23 16.94 -10.27
C ARG A 35 -10.72 18.28 -10.79
N TRP A 36 -10.24 18.35 -12.04
CA TRP A 36 -9.71 19.58 -12.63
C TRP A 36 -10.82 20.53 -13.05
N ARG A 37 -11.94 20.02 -13.57
CA ARG A 37 -13.13 20.83 -13.86
C ARG A 37 -13.69 21.46 -12.59
N ILE A 38 -13.77 20.70 -11.50
CA ILE A 38 -14.20 21.21 -10.19
C ILE A 38 -13.17 22.21 -9.66
N TYR A 39 -11.88 21.90 -9.77
CA TYR A 39 -10.81 22.79 -9.31
C TYR A 39 -10.88 24.15 -10.01
N ASP A 40 -11.07 24.17 -11.33
CA ASP A 40 -11.26 25.39 -12.11
C ASP A 40 -12.46 26.23 -11.60
N LEU A 41 -13.61 25.58 -11.36
CA LEU A 41 -14.79 26.24 -10.79
C LEU A 41 -14.53 26.82 -9.39
N LEU A 42 -13.70 26.17 -8.58
CA LEU A 42 -13.39 26.60 -7.22
C LEU A 42 -12.37 27.75 -7.17
N ILE A 43 -11.60 27.99 -8.23
CA ILE A 43 -10.67 29.12 -8.30
C ILE A 43 -11.35 30.38 -8.85
N GLN A 44 -12.40 30.23 -9.66
CA GLN A 44 -13.11 31.35 -10.28
C GLN A 44 -13.87 32.19 -9.23
N PRO A 45 -13.52 33.49 -9.04
CA PRO A 45 -14.15 34.33 -8.02
C PRO A 45 -15.65 34.51 -8.21
N GLU A 46 -16.12 34.56 -9.46
CA GLU A 46 -17.54 34.74 -9.80
C GLU A 46 -18.41 33.62 -9.22
N GLN A 47 -17.96 32.37 -9.31
CA GLN A 47 -18.70 31.21 -8.80
C GLN A 47 -18.71 31.16 -7.27
N LEU A 48 -17.60 31.55 -6.64
CA LEU A 48 -17.48 31.57 -5.18
C LEU A 48 -18.39 32.61 -4.49
N THR A 49 -18.74 33.71 -5.19
CA THR A 49 -19.65 34.73 -4.64
C THR A 49 -21.11 34.28 -4.56
N HIS A 50 -21.47 33.15 -5.17
CA HIS A 50 -22.84 32.66 -5.16
C HIS A 50 -23.27 32.23 -3.74
N PRO A 51 -24.50 32.54 -3.28
CA PRO A 51 -24.96 32.23 -1.91
C PRO A 51 -24.86 30.75 -1.52
N ALA A 52 -25.05 29.85 -2.49
CA ALA A 52 -24.91 28.40 -2.30
C ALA A 52 -23.48 28.00 -1.90
N MET A 53 -22.46 28.74 -2.35
CA MET A 53 -21.04 28.45 -2.10
C MET A 53 -20.51 29.04 -0.79
N SER A 54 -21.34 29.71 0.01
CA SER A 54 -20.92 30.40 1.24
C SER A 54 -20.16 29.53 2.25
N ARG A 55 -20.49 28.23 2.34
CA ARG A 55 -19.78 27.27 3.21
C ARG A 55 -18.40 26.92 2.65
N VAL A 56 -18.30 26.73 1.33
CA VAL A 56 -17.04 26.47 0.62
C VAL A 56 -16.13 27.68 0.72
N LEU A 57 -16.66 28.89 0.46
CA LEU A 57 -15.91 30.13 0.60
C LEU A 57 -15.30 30.29 1.99
N ARG A 58 -16.07 30.06 3.07
CA ARG A 58 -15.55 30.09 4.45
C ARG A 58 -14.45 29.06 4.72
N PHE A 59 -14.51 27.91 4.07
CA PHE A 59 -13.45 26.90 4.16
C PHE A 59 -12.19 27.41 3.47
N LEU A 60 -12.32 27.86 2.21
CA LEU A 60 -11.22 28.38 1.41
C LEU A 60 -10.55 29.62 2.03
N ASP A 61 -11.31 30.56 2.61
CA ASP A 61 -10.78 31.74 3.29
C ASP A 61 -9.89 31.34 4.49
N LYS A 62 -10.30 30.31 5.24
CA LYS A 62 -9.48 29.76 6.34
C LYS A 62 -8.23 29.06 5.82
N SER A 63 -8.33 28.35 4.70
CA SER A 63 -7.21 27.68 4.05
C SER A 63 -6.15 28.67 3.55
N GLN A 64 -6.60 29.76 2.93
CA GLN A 64 -5.73 30.83 2.42
C GLN A 64 -4.98 31.53 3.55
N ALA A 65 -5.64 31.79 4.69
CA ALA A 65 -5.00 32.38 5.86
C ALA A 65 -3.84 31.52 6.43
N ASN A 66 -3.87 30.21 6.19
CA ASN A 66 -2.85 29.26 6.63
C ASN A 66 -1.77 28.98 5.56
N GLY A 67 -1.72 29.74 4.45
CA GLY A 67 -0.72 29.56 3.39
C GLY A 67 -0.88 28.28 2.54
N SER A 68 -1.97 27.52 2.73
CA SER A 68 -2.24 26.23 2.06
C SER A 68 -3.51 26.25 1.20
N GLY A 69 -3.96 27.45 0.82
CA GLY A 69 -5.23 27.66 0.13
C GLY A 69 -5.39 26.89 -1.17
N HIS A 70 -4.41 26.97 -2.06
CA HIS A 70 -4.42 26.28 -3.36
C HIS A 70 -4.48 24.76 -3.22
N LEU A 71 -3.59 24.18 -2.41
CA LEU A 71 -3.56 22.73 -2.14
C LEU A 71 -4.88 22.23 -1.53
N GLN A 72 -5.43 22.92 -0.52
CA GLN A 72 -6.69 22.51 0.10
C GLN A 72 -7.89 22.63 -0.86
N THR A 73 -7.84 23.59 -1.79
CA THR A 73 -8.83 23.73 -2.87
C THR A 73 -8.78 22.52 -3.79
N LEU A 74 -7.58 22.09 -4.20
CA LEU A 74 -7.40 20.88 -5.01
C LEU A 74 -7.85 19.62 -4.26
N GLN A 75 -7.52 19.50 -2.97
CA GLN A 75 -7.96 18.35 -2.16
C GLN A 75 -9.48 18.28 -2.02
N LEU A 76 -10.16 19.41 -1.89
CA LEU A 76 -11.62 19.48 -1.91
C LEU A 76 -12.18 19.07 -3.29
N ALA A 77 -11.56 19.53 -4.38
CA ALA A 77 -11.95 19.18 -5.73
C ALA A 77 -11.82 17.67 -5.99
N VAL A 78 -10.72 17.06 -5.55
CA VAL A 78 -10.51 15.60 -5.61
C VAL A 78 -11.55 14.87 -4.78
N ALA A 79 -11.76 15.27 -3.52
CA ALA A 79 -12.75 14.63 -2.65
C ALA A 79 -14.18 14.72 -3.22
N LEU A 80 -14.53 15.85 -3.84
CA LEU A 80 -15.82 16.01 -4.49
C LEU A 80 -15.93 15.20 -5.79
N ALA A 81 -14.87 15.13 -6.59
CA ALA A 81 -14.85 14.31 -7.79
C ALA A 81 -15.10 12.83 -7.46
N ASP A 82 -14.44 12.31 -6.42
CA ASP A 82 -14.61 10.95 -5.93
C ASP A 82 -16.05 10.68 -5.49
N LEU A 83 -16.67 11.65 -4.80
CA LEU A 83 -18.08 11.55 -4.38
C LEU A 83 -19.06 11.62 -5.54
N LEU A 84 -18.84 12.52 -6.50
CA LEU A 84 -19.71 12.63 -7.67
C LEU A 84 -19.63 11.37 -8.56
N GLU A 85 -18.45 10.77 -8.70
CA GLU A 85 -18.31 9.47 -9.35
C GLU A 85 -19.10 8.38 -8.61
N GLN A 86 -19.03 8.38 -7.27
CA GLN A 86 -19.83 7.47 -6.45
C GLN A 86 -21.33 7.72 -6.61
N TYR A 87 -21.77 8.99 -6.60
CA TYR A 87 -23.19 9.34 -6.76
C TYR A 87 -23.70 9.00 -8.16
N LEU A 88 -22.89 9.17 -9.20
CA LEU A 88 -23.22 8.79 -10.57
C LEU A 88 -23.62 7.32 -10.68
N LEU A 89 -23.00 6.46 -9.89
CA LEU A 89 -23.20 5.01 -9.93
C LEU A 89 -24.26 4.51 -8.93
N TYR A 90 -24.28 5.04 -7.71
CA TYR A 90 -25.13 4.54 -6.61
C TYR A 90 -26.36 5.41 -6.32
N ARG A 91 -26.35 6.68 -6.72
CA ARG A 91 -27.41 7.67 -6.45
C ARG A 91 -27.71 8.55 -7.68
N PRO A 92 -27.94 7.97 -8.87
CA PRO A 92 -28.25 8.77 -10.06
C PRO A 92 -29.52 9.62 -9.88
N ASP A 93 -30.47 9.15 -9.06
CA ASP A 93 -31.69 9.87 -8.68
C ASP A 93 -31.39 11.21 -8.00
N TRP A 94 -30.32 11.30 -7.21
CA TRP A 94 -29.94 12.55 -6.53
C TRP A 94 -29.47 13.59 -7.53
N LEU A 95 -28.60 13.19 -8.46
CA LEU A 95 -28.03 14.07 -9.48
C LEU A 95 -29.10 14.62 -10.42
N LEU A 96 -30.03 13.76 -10.86
CA LEU A 96 -31.15 14.16 -11.72
C LEU A 96 -32.12 15.12 -11.01
N ALA A 97 -32.36 14.93 -9.71
CA ALA A 97 -33.16 15.86 -8.91
C ALA A 97 -32.45 17.23 -8.74
N TRP A 98 -31.14 17.23 -8.53
CA TRP A 98 -30.34 18.46 -8.42
C TRP A 98 -30.37 19.31 -9.70
N GLU A 99 -30.40 18.68 -10.88
CA GLU A 99 -30.61 19.34 -12.18
C GLU A 99 -31.96 20.05 -12.25
N GLN A 100 -33.00 19.45 -11.66
CA GLN A 100 -34.35 20.01 -11.58
C GLN A 100 -34.54 21.04 -10.46
N HIS A 101 -33.44 21.42 -9.77
CA HIS A 101 -33.47 22.31 -8.60
C HIS A 101 -34.28 21.76 -7.42
N GLN A 102 -34.43 20.44 -7.35
CA GLN A 102 -35.09 19.76 -6.24
C GLN A 102 -34.07 19.36 -5.19
N GLN A 103 -34.47 19.48 -3.92
CA GLN A 103 -33.71 18.93 -2.80
C GLN A 103 -34.15 17.49 -2.55
N VAL A 104 -33.17 16.63 -2.36
CA VAL A 104 -33.33 15.19 -2.14
C VAL A 104 -33.32 14.90 -0.65
N VAL A 105 -32.48 15.60 0.11
CA VAL A 105 -32.26 15.36 1.52
C VAL A 105 -32.63 16.62 2.32
N ALA A 106 -33.72 16.54 3.08
CA ALA A 106 -34.07 17.62 3.99
C ALA A 106 -32.95 17.86 5.03
N ASP A 107 -32.65 19.14 5.29
CA ASP A 107 -31.72 19.62 6.32
C ASP A 107 -30.24 19.26 6.16
N ASP A 108 -29.77 18.86 4.97
CA ASP A 108 -28.35 18.67 4.71
C ASP A 108 -27.69 19.94 4.15
N ALA A 109 -26.83 20.56 4.96
CA ALA A 109 -26.13 21.80 4.58
C ALA A 109 -25.12 21.62 3.44
N ASP A 110 -24.65 20.38 3.18
CA ASP A 110 -23.69 20.13 2.10
C ASP A 110 -24.38 19.90 0.75
N GLU A 111 -25.66 19.52 0.74
CA GLU A 111 -26.42 19.32 -0.50
C GLU A 111 -26.46 20.61 -1.35
N VAL A 112 -26.65 21.76 -0.71
CA VAL A 112 -26.86 23.05 -1.40
C VAL A 112 -25.70 23.42 -2.32
N TRP A 113 -24.47 23.28 -1.82
CA TRP A 113 -23.27 23.63 -2.59
C TRP A 113 -22.88 22.51 -3.55
N GLN A 114 -23.02 21.22 -3.17
CA GLN A 114 -22.75 20.08 -4.06
C GLN A 114 -23.68 20.10 -5.29
N ALA A 115 -24.98 20.32 -5.08
CA ALA A 115 -25.97 20.44 -6.15
C ALA A 115 -25.70 21.65 -7.06
N HIS A 116 -25.19 22.76 -6.50
CA HIS A 116 -24.83 23.92 -7.31
C HIS A 116 -23.62 23.64 -8.22
N ILE A 117 -22.55 23.04 -7.69
CA ILE A 117 -21.39 22.62 -8.50
C ILE A 117 -21.82 21.62 -9.56
N TRP A 118 -22.65 20.62 -9.22
CA TRP A 118 -23.19 19.66 -10.18
C TRP A 118 -23.92 20.35 -11.34
N ARG A 119 -24.79 21.33 -11.05
CA ARG A 119 -25.49 22.09 -12.10
C ARG A 119 -24.54 22.86 -13.02
N LEU A 120 -23.47 23.45 -12.49
CA LEU A 120 -22.46 24.12 -13.31
C LEU A 120 -21.77 23.13 -14.25
N LEU A 121 -21.33 21.97 -13.73
CA LEU A 121 -20.68 20.92 -14.51
C LEU A 121 -21.58 20.36 -15.64
N VAL A 122 -22.86 20.18 -15.36
CA VAL A 122 -23.86 19.67 -16.33
C VAL A 122 -24.27 20.76 -17.34
N SER A 123 -24.28 22.03 -16.94
CA SER A 123 -24.59 23.14 -17.87
C SER A 123 -23.54 23.26 -18.99
N ASP A 124 -22.28 23.00 -18.66
CA ASP A 124 -21.17 22.93 -19.60
C ASP A 124 -21.19 21.63 -20.42
N THR A 125 -21.43 20.48 -19.77
CA THR A 125 -21.57 19.19 -20.45
C THR A 125 -22.81 18.42 -19.99
N PRO A 126 -23.92 18.45 -20.75
CA PRO A 126 -25.18 17.83 -20.32
C PRO A 126 -25.19 16.29 -20.39
N ALA A 127 -24.26 15.70 -21.13
CA ALA A 127 -24.20 14.25 -21.38
C ALA A 127 -23.37 13.51 -20.31
N HIS A 128 -23.90 13.42 -19.09
CA HIS A 128 -23.26 12.67 -17.99
C HIS A 128 -23.66 11.17 -17.99
N PRO A 129 -22.87 10.27 -17.38
CA PRO A 129 -23.08 8.82 -17.44
C PRO A 129 -24.49 8.35 -17.07
N ALA A 130 -25.08 8.90 -15.99
CA ALA A 130 -26.41 8.49 -15.54
C ALA A 130 -27.52 8.81 -16.56
N ARG A 131 -27.44 9.96 -17.24
CA ARG A 131 -28.43 10.36 -18.26
C ARG A 131 -28.23 9.63 -19.59
N LEU A 132 -26.97 9.41 -19.97
CA LEU A 132 -26.63 8.56 -21.11
C LEU A 132 -27.14 7.13 -20.89
N HIS A 133 -27.07 6.62 -19.66
CA HIS A 133 -27.63 5.33 -19.31
C HIS A 133 -29.15 5.29 -19.49
N GLU A 134 -29.92 6.27 -18.99
CA GLU A 134 -31.37 6.34 -19.22
C GLU A 134 -31.73 6.42 -20.71
N GLN A 135 -31.01 7.24 -21.48
CA GLN A 135 -31.20 7.38 -22.92
C GLN A 135 -30.91 6.09 -23.67
N MET A 136 -29.83 5.40 -23.30
CA MET A 136 -29.44 4.13 -23.91
C MET A 136 -30.41 3.01 -23.55
N VAL A 137 -30.87 2.89 -22.30
CA VAL A 137 -31.91 1.92 -21.92
C VAL A 137 -33.19 2.18 -22.72
N THR A 138 -33.57 3.45 -22.91
CA THR A 138 -34.71 3.83 -23.75
C THR A 138 -34.49 3.45 -25.22
N ALA A 139 -33.29 3.70 -25.76
CA ALA A 139 -32.93 3.35 -27.13
C ALA A 139 -32.92 1.82 -27.38
N LEU A 140 -32.57 1.03 -26.36
CA LEU A 140 -32.57 -0.43 -26.40
C LEU A 140 -33.98 -1.05 -26.35
N GLN A 141 -35.04 -0.29 -26.05
CA GLN A 141 -36.41 -0.78 -26.15
C GLN A 141 -36.87 -0.95 -27.61
N GLN A 142 -36.33 -0.15 -28.54
CA GLN A 142 -36.60 -0.22 -29.97
C GLN A 142 -35.31 0.00 -30.78
N PRO A 143 -34.35 -0.94 -30.75
CA PRO A 143 -33.05 -0.74 -31.36
C PRO A 143 -33.14 -0.83 -32.89
N SER A 144 -32.33 0.00 -33.57
CA SER A 144 -32.13 -0.13 -35.01
C SER A 144 -31.24 -1.32 -35.35
N GLU A 145 -31.32 -1.83 -36.59
CA GLU A 145 -30.49 -2.95 -37.04
C GLU A 145 -28.98 -2.65 -36.96
N ALA A 146 -28.61 -1.37 -37.11
CA ALA A 146 -27.23 -0.91 -36.98
C ALA A 146 -26.72 -1.04 -35.52
N VAL A 147 -27.57 -0.71 -34.54
CA VAL A 147 -27.24 -0.82 -33.11
C VAL A 147 -27.04 -2.27 -32.72
N ILE A 148 -27.93 -3.18 -33.16
CA ILE A 148 -27.80 -4.62 -32.87
C ILE A 148 -26.48 -5.17 -33.41
N LYS A 149 -26.05 -4.73 -34.61
CA LYS A 149 -24.77 -5.13 -35.21
C LYS A 149 -23.54 -4.55 -34.48
N ALA A 150 -23.69 -3.43 -33.78
CA ALA A 150 -22.61 -2.76 -33.05
C ALA A 150 -22.39 -3.35 -31.65
N LEU A 151 -23.40 -4.03 -31.08
CA LEU A 151 -23.30 -4.66 -29.77
C LEU A 151 -22.39 -5.90 -29.79
N PRO A 152 -21.72 -6.22 -28.67
CA PRO A 152 -20.96 -7.45 -28.55
C PRO A 152 -21.91 -8.65 -28.66
N LYS A 153 -21.43 -9.76 -29.22
CA LYS A 153 -22.23 -10.99 -29.34
C LYS A 153 -22.49 -11.67 -28.00
N ARG A 154 -21.57 -11.50 -27.05
CA ARG A 154 -21.58 -12.17 -25.76
C ARG A 154 -20.88 -11.32 -24.73
N ILE A 155 -21.45 -11.25 -23.54
CA ILE A 155 -20.88 -10.59 -22.36
C ILE A 155 -20.68 -11.66 -21.30
N ILE A 156 -19.50 -11.72 -20.69
CA ILE A 156 -19.18 -12.65 -19.61
C ILE A 156 -18.77 -11.84 -18.40
N LEU A 157 -19.53 -11.97 -17.32
CA LEU A 157 -19.19 -11.43 -16.01
C LEU A 157 -18.71 -12.59 -15.15
N PHE A 158 -17.50 -12.51 -14.61
CA PHE A 158 -16.87 -13.61 -13.89
C PHE A 158 -16.40 -13.16 -12.50
N ALA A 159 -16.86 -13.86 -11.45
CA ALA A 159 -16.43 -13.65 -10.07
C ALA A 159 -16.58 -12.19 -9.57
N ILE A 160 -17.69 -11.53 -9.92
CA ILE A 160 -18.02 -10.20 -9.42
C ILE A 160 -18.81 -10.33 -8.12
N ASN A 161 -18.30 -9.68 -7.06
CA ASN A 161 -18.85 -9.80 -5.70
C ASN A 161 -19.80 -8.67 -5.33
N THR A 162 -19.76 -7.57 -6.09
CA THR A 162 -20.72 -6.45 -5.97
C THR A 162 -21.02 -5.83 -7.30
N MET A 163 -22.28 -5.42 -7.46
CA MET A 163 -22.71 -4.62 -8.58
C MET A 163 -23.55 -3.45 -8.08
N ALA A 164 -23.38 -2.30 -8.70
CA ALA A 164 -24.28 -1.18 -8.45
C ALA A 164 -25.64 -1.48 -9.10
N PRO A 165 -26.77 -1.09 -8.47
CA PRO A 165 -28.10 -1.33 -9.04
C PRO A 165 -28.25 -0.84 -10.48
N GLN A 166 -27.64 0.30 -10.81
CA GLN A 166 -27.64 0.85 -12.17
C GLN A 166 -26.93 -0.05 -13.18
N PHE A 167 -25.84 -0.71 -12.79
CA PHE A 167 -25.14 -1.66 -13.65
C PHE A 167 -25.95 -2.95 -13.85
N VAL A 168 -26.69 -3.39 -12.82
CA VAL A 168 -27.61 -4.52 -12.95
C VAL A 168 -28.73 -4.21 -13.94
N ALA A 169 -29.38 -3.04 -13.80
CA ALA A 169 -30.42 -2.57 -14.73
C ALA A 169 -29.89 -2.42 -16.17
N PHE A 170 -28.63 -2.01 -16.33
CA PHE A 170 -27.96 -1.94 -17.62
C PHE A 170 -27.83 -3.31 -18.29
N LEU A 171 -27.34 -4.30 -17.55
CA LEU A 171 -27.17 -5.66 -18.07
C LEU A 171 -28.50 -6.30 -18.42
N ASP A 172 -29.53 -6.08 -17.61
CA ASP A 172 -30.90 -6.57 -17.87
C ASP A 172 -31.47 -6.00 -19.19
N ALA A 173 -31.27 -4.70 -19.44
CA ALA A 173 -31.68 -4.08 -20.71
C ALA A 173 -30.91 -4.65 -21.93
N LEU A 174 -29.62 -4.98 -21.77
CA LEU A 174 -28.81 -5.59 -22.82
C LEU A 174 -29.13 -7.07 -23.05
N ALA A 175 -29.52 -7.80 -22.00
CA ALA A 175 -29.78 -9.24 -22.04
C ALA A 175 -30.92 -9.61 -23.01
N GLN A 176 -31.77 -8.66 -23.39
CA GLN A 176 -32.79 -8.84 -24.42
C GLN A 176 -32.22 -9.05 -25.83
N TRP A 177 -30.98 -8.61 -26.07
CA TRP A 177 -30.35 -8.58 -27.40
C TRP A 177 -29.00 -9.31 -27.47
N VAL A 178 -28.35 -9.50 -26.32
CA VAL A 178 -27.00 -10.06 -26.19
C VAL A 178 -27.02 -11.18 -25.15
N ASP A 179 -26.27 -12.25 -25.41
CA ASP A 179 -26.06 -13.30 -24.41
C ASP A 179 -25.19 -12.76 -23.26
N VAL A 180 -25.81 -12.53 -22.09
CA VAL A 180 -25.12 -12.13 -20.86
C VAL A 180 -24.97 -13.37 -19.97
N HIS A 181 -23.74 -13.82 -19.76
CA HIS A 181 -23.41 -14.92 -18.85
C HIS A 181 -22.79 -14.36 -17.57
N LEU A 182 -23.46 -14.57 -16.44
CA LEU A 182 -22.96 -14.22 -15.12
C LEU A 182 -22.50 -15.48 -14.39
N PHE A 183 -21.19 -15.59 -14.17
CA PHE A 183 -20.58 -16.61 -13.31
C PHE A 183 -20.44 -16.03 -11.90
N HIS A 184 -21.51 -16.16 -11.12
CA HIS A 184 -21.56 -15.74 -9.73
C HIS A 184 -21.06 -16.86 -8.82
N LEU A 185 -20.03 -16.56 -8.02
CA LEU A 185 -19.48 -17.50 -7.03
C LEU A 185 -20.32 -17.42 -5.76
N ASN A 186 -21.37 -18.23 -5.69
CA ASN A 186 -22.27 -18.29 -4.53
C ASN A 186 -21.69 -19.23 -3.46
N PRO A 187 -21.56 -18.80 -2.18
CA PRO A 187 -21.09 -19.66 -1.11
C PRO A 187 -22.10 -20.74 -0.68
N CYS A 188 -23.38 -20.61 -1.03
CA CYS A 188 -24.46 -21.44 -0.50
C CYS A 188 -25.46 -21.88 -1.58
N VAL A 189 -25.94 -23.13 -1.50
CA VAL A 189 -26.95 -23.71 -2.41
C VAL A 189 -28.36 -23.20 -2.07
N ASN A 190 -28.65 -23.04 -0.78
CA ASN A 190 -29.95 -22.63 -0.29
C ASN A 190 -30.13 -21.12 -0.38
N TYR A 191 -31.39 -20.65 -0.41
CA TYR A 191 -31.67 -19.22 -0.40
C TYR A 191 -31.27 -18.61 0.95
N TRP A 192 -30.26 -17.74 0.95
CA TRP A 192 -29.70 -17.13 2.16
C TRP A 192 -29.87 -15.60 2.22
N GLY A 193 -30.65 -15.05 1.29
CA GLY A 193 -30.90 -13.61 1.12
C GLY A 193 -31.49 -12.88 2.34
N ASN A 194 -32.11 -13.62 3.26
CA ASN A 194 -32.78 -13.10 4.46
C ASN A 194 -31.99 -13.29 5.77
N LEU A 195 -30.78 -13.88 5.73
CA LEU A 195 -30.00 -14.14 6.95
C LEU A 195 -29.53 -12.84 7.60
N ALA A 196 -30.05 -12.49 8.79
CA ALA A 196 -29.69 -11.24 9.49
C ALA A 196 -28.31 -11.30 10.19
N SER A 197 -27.49 -10.26 10.16
CA SER A 197 -26.27 -10.25 10.99
C SER A 197 -26.59 -10.15 12.50
N ARG A 198 -25.65 -10.54 13.38
CA ARG A 198 -25.79 -10.36 14.86
C ARG A 198 -26.15 -8.92 15.26
N GLY A 199 -25.61 -7.93 14.54
CA GLY A 199 -25.93 -6.52 14.75
C GLY A 199 -27.37 -6.16 14.35
N GLU A 200 -27.88 -6.72 13.26
CA GLU A 200 -29.27 -6.57 12.81
C GLU A 200 -30.23 -7.25 13.78
N GLN A 201 -29.89 -8.45 14.28
CA GLN A 201 -30.65 -9.12 15.33
C GLN A 201 -30.70 -8.31 16.63
N ALA A 202 -29.58 -7.72 17.07
CA ALA A 202 -29.54 -6.88 18.25
C ALA A 202 -30.35 -5.58 18.08
N ARG A 203 -30.55 -5.12 16.84
CA ARG A 203 -31.44 -4.00 16.52
C ARG A 203 -32.90 -4.45 16.52
N MET A 204 -33.23 -5.59 15.89
CA MET A 204 -34.57 -6.19 15.90
C MET A 204 -35.01 -6.55 17.33
N LEU A 205 -34.12 -7.05 18.18
CA LEU A 205 -34.42 -7.32 19.60
C LEU A 205 -34.80 -6.02 20.34
N ARG A 206 -34.12 -4.91 20.04
CA ARG A 206 -34.42 -3.58 20.60
C ARG A 206 -35.72 -2.98 20.06
N GLU A 207 -36.06 -3.22 18.80
CA GLU A 207 -37.21 -2.61 18.11
C GLU A 207 -38.49 -3.46 18.19
N GLN A 208 -38.40 -4.78 18.17
CA GLN A 208 -39.52 -5.73 17.97
C GLN A 208 -39.67 -6.78 19.10
N GLY A 209 -38.74 -6.81 20.08
CA GLY A 209 -38.82 -7.69 21.26
C GLY A 209 -38.38 -9.14 21.04
N ILE A 210 -38.44 -9.94 22.11
CA ILE A 210 -37.87 -11.31 22.21
C ILE A 210 -38.56 -12.32 21.27
N THR A 211 -39.84 -12.10 20.93
CA THR A 211 -40.66 -13.05 20.15
C THR A 211 -40.22 -13.14 18.68
N ALA A 212 -39.92 -12.01 18.02
CA ALA A 212 -39.41 -12.00 16.64
C ALA A 212 -37.97 -12.57 16.54
N TRP A 213 -37.20 -12.46 17.62
CA TRP A 213 -35.82 -12.94 17.71
C TRP A 213 -35.72 -14.48 17.82
N LEU A 214 -36.66 -15.13 18.52
CA LEU A 214 -36.71 -16.59 18.66
C LEU A 214 -37.22 -17.32 17.40
N GLU A 215 -38.04 -16.66 16.59
CA GLU A 215 -38.61 -17.25 15.36
C GLU A 215 -37.60 -17.33 14.20
N GLN A 216 -36.48 -16.58 14.27
CA GLN A 216 -35.38 -16.66 13.31
C GLN A 216 -34.18 -17.42 13.91
N ALA A 217 -34.35 -18.71 14.16
CA ALA A 217 -33.19 -19.59 14.35
C ALA A 217 -32.40 -19.60 13.03
N GLN A 218 -31.27 -18.90 13.00
CA GLN A 218 -30.46 -18.79 11.79
C GLN A 218 -29.79 -20.10 11.47
N GLU A 219 -29.61 -20.34 10.17
CA GLU A 219 -29.10 -21.61 9.70
C GLU A 219 -27.55 -21.63 9.68
N ASN A 220 -26.84 -20.49 9.49
CA ASN A 220 -25.37 -20.39 9.67
C ASN A 220 -24.89 -18.97 10.09
N PRO A 221 -24.20 -18.78 11.23
CA PRO A 221 -23.82 -17.45 11.75
C PRO A 221 -22.62 -16.82 11.03
N LEU A 222 -21.70 -17.61 10.45
CA LEU A 222 -20.57 -17.07 9.69
C LEU A 222 -21.06 -16.43 8.40
N LEU A 223 -21.93 -17.14 7.68
CA LEU A 223 -22.51 -16.64 6.43
C LEU A 223 -23.34 -15.37 6.69
N ALA A 224 -24.12 -15.32 7.78
CA ALA A 224 -24.90 -14.14 8.13
C ALA A 224 -24.04 -12.89 8.46
N ASN A 225 -22.91 -13.09 9.14
CA ASN A 225 -22.06 -12.01 9.62
C ASN A 225 -21.01 -11.55 8.59
N LEU A 226 -20.47 -12.47 7.81
CA LEU A 226 -19.41 -12.21 6.82
C LEU A 226 -19.98 -12.04 5.41
N GLY A 227 -21.12 -12.67 5.11
CA GLY A 227 -21.72 -12.75 3.78
C GLY A 227 -22.52 -11.52 3.34
N ARG A 228 -22.65 -10.47 4.14
CA ARG A 228 -23.56 -9.33 3.86
C ARG A 228 -23.40 -8.74 2.45
N GLN A 229 -22.16 -8.56 1.99
CA GLN A 229 -21.89 -8.02 0.67
C GLN A 229 -22.39 -8.97 -0.45
N GLY A 230 -22.06 -10.26 -0.36
CA GLY A 230 -22.55 -11.27 -1.30
C GLY A 230 -24.08 -11.44 -1.25
N ARG A 231 -24.70 -11.31 -0.06
CA ARG A 231 -26.14 -11.37 0.15
C ARG A 231 -26.87 -10.28 -0.62
N ASP A 232 -26.36 -9.06 -0.56
CA ASP A 232 -26.95 -7.91 -1.25
C ASP A 232 -26.89 -8.12 -2.78
N LEU A 233 -25.77 -8.63 -3.31
CA LEU A 233 -25.68 -8.98 -4.73
C LEU A 233 -26.62 -10.13 -5.10
N PHE A 234 -26.66 -11.19 -4.30
CA PHE A 234 -27.54 -12.34 -4.52
C PHE A 234 -29.01 -11.91 -4.58
N ASN A 235 -29.44 -11.02 -3.68
CA ASN A 235 -30.80 -10.47 -3.68
C ASN A 235 -31.09 -9.68 -4.96
N GLN A 236 -30.16 -8.83 -5.42
CA GLN A 236 -30.32 -8.10 -6.69
C GLN A 236 -30.46 -9.03 -7.89
N LEU A 237 -29.68 -10.12 -7.93
CA LEU A 237 -29.71 -11.09 -9.02
C LEU A 237 -31.00 -11.92 -9.01
N THR A 238 -31.50 -12.27 -7.83
CA THR A 238 -32.74 -13.04 -7.66
C THR A 238 -33.97 -12.29 -8.16
N GLU A 239 -33.96 -10.94 -8.11
CA GLU A 239 -35.04 -10.11 -8.64
C GLU A 239 -35.13 -10.11 -10.18
N LEU A 240 -34.05 -10.49 -10.87
CA LEU A 240 -34.01 -10.53 -12.33
C LEU A 240 -34.71 -11.77 -12.89
N GLN A 241 -35.35 -11.61 -14.05
CA GLN A 241 -35.86 -12.74 -14.83
C GLN A 241 -34.72 -13.42 -15.59
N SER A 242 -33.92 -14.21 -14.86
CA SER A 242 -32.75 -14.89 -15.41
C SER A 242 -32.97 -16.41 -15.50
N TYR A 243 -32.22 -17.07 -16.39
CA TYR A 243 -32.14 -18.52 -16.42
C TYR A 243 -30.96 -18.97 -15.56
N GLU A 244 -31.25 -19.41 -14.35
CA GLU A 244 -30.24 -19.86 -13.40
C GLU A 244 -29.84 -21.31 -13.68
N ILE A 245 -28.54 -21.54 -13.85
CA ILE A 245 -27.96 -22.89 -13.92
C ILE A 245 -27.19 -23.09 -12.63
N SER A 246 -27.76 -23.94 -11.77
CA SER A 246 -27.08 -24.39 -10.56
C SER A 246 -25.90 -25.28 -10.95
N ALA A 247 -24.70 -24.86 -10.57
CA ALA A 247 -23.43 -25.54 -10.86
C ALA A 247 -22.61 -25.74 -9.57
N PHE A 248 -23.28 -26.16 -8.50
CA PHE A 248 -22.59 -26.53 -7.26
C PHE A 248 -22.04 -27.94 -7.39
N ASP A 249 -20.73 -28.08 -7.21
CA ASP A 249 -20.10 -29.39 -7.05
C ASP A 249 -20.38 -29.88 -5.63
N MET A 250 -21.35 -30.78 -5.49
CA MET A 250 -21.41 -31.66 -4.32
C MET A 250 -20.39 -32.76 -4.52
N PRO A 251 -19.43 -32.97 -3.57
CA PRO A 251 -18.48 -34.07 -3.68
C PRO A 251 -19.22 -35.40 -3.83
N ALA A 252 -18.79 -36.22 -4.79
CA ALA A 252 -19.44 -37.49 -5.07
C ALA A 252 -19.41 -38.40 -3.84
N PRO A 253 -20.42 -39.25 -3.60
CA PRO A 253 -20.46 -40.16 -2.44
C PRO A 253 -19.23 -41.08 -2.32
N GLU A 254 -18.51 -41.33 -3.42
CA GLU A 254 -17.32 -42.17 -3.47
C GLU A 254 -16.05 -41.45 -2.93
N GLU A 255 -16.03 -40.11 -2.90
CA GLU A 255 -14.95 -39.29 -2.33
C GLU A 255 -15.08 -39.11 -0.80
N GLN A 256 -16.22 -39.49 -0.21
CA GLN A 256 -16.50 -39.43 1.24
C GLN A 256 -15.67 -40.44 2.07
N SER A 257 -14.79 -41.21 1.42
CA SER A 257 -13.90 -42.18 2.06
C SER A 257 -12.61 -41.57 2.64
N ALA A 258 -12.26 -40.33 2.27
CA ALA A 258 -11.19 -39.58 2.91
C ALA A 258 -11.68 -39.00 4.25
N GLN A 259 -10.83 -39.00 5.28
CA GLN A 259 -11.15 -38.32 6.54
C GLN A 259 -11.51 -36.85 6.26
N THR A 260 -12.76 -36.48 6.50
CA THR A 260 -13.23 -35.10 6.31
C THR A 260 -12.47 -34.19 7.27
N SER A 261 -11.79 -33.17 6.73
CA SER A 261 -11.12 -32.16 7.54
C SER A 261 -12.13 -31.16 8.10
N MET A 262 -11.73 -30.45 9.16
CA MET A 262 -12.51 -29.35 9.74
C MET A 262 -12.80 -28.27 8.71
N LEU A 263 -11.83 -27.93 7.84
CA LEU A 263 -12.04 -27.00 6.74
C LEU A 263 -13.17 -27.46 5.81
N ASN A 264 -13.14 -28.72 5.38
CA ASN A 264 -14.16 -29.28 4.48
C ASN A 264 -15.54 -29.28 5.14
N GLN A 265 -15.61 -29.59 6.44
CA GLN A 265 -16.88 -29.56 7.18
C GLN A 265 -17.42 -28.13 7.32
N VAL A 266 -16.56 -27.15 7.65
CA VAL A 266 -16.95 -25.74 7.71
C VAL A 266 -17.46 -25.25 6.35
N GLN A 267 -16.78 -25.62 5.26
CA GLN A 267 -17.20 -25.28 3.90
C GLN A 267 -18.52 -25.94 3.52
N HIS A 268 -18.73 -27.20 3.91
CA HIS A 268 -19.99 -27.90 3.68
C HIS A 268 -21.14 -27.27 4.48
N ASP A 269 -20.90 -26.87 5.73
CA ASP A 269 -21.91 -26.20 6.55
C ASP A 269 -22.22 -24.78 6.05
N ILE A 270 -21.28 -24.10 5.39
CA ILE A 270 -21.56 -22.86 4.67
C ILE A 270 -22.38 -23.15 3.39
N LEU A 271 -22.03 -24.20 2.65
CA LEU A 271 -22.70 -24.61 1.42
C LEU A 271 -24.18 -24.94 1.64
N GLU A 272 -24.48 -25.72 2.69
CA GLU A 272 -25.84 -26.09 3.09
C GLU A 272 -26.55 -25.02 3.94
N ALA A 273 -25.84 -23.94 4.31
CA ALA A 273 -26.23 -22.99 5.34
C ALA A 273 -26.67 -23.70 6.64
N SER A 274 -25.88 -24.62 7.18
CA SER A 274 -26.16 -25.34 8.42
C SER A 274 -25.33 -24.81 9.60
N ASN A 275 -25.77 -25.12 10.83
CA ASN A 275 -25.26 -24.55 12.07
C ASN A 275 -24.15 -25.37 12.73
N GLY A 276 -23.47 -26.23 11.97
CA GLY A 276 -22.62 -27.27 12.55
C GLY A 276 -23.33 -28.62 12.54
N SER A 277 -22.70 -29.64 11.96
CA SER A 277 -23.11 -31.03 12.16
C SER A 277 -22.88 -31.49 13.61
N THR A 278 -23.85 -32.19 14.21
CA THR A 278 -23.67 -32.81 15.53
C THR A 278 -22.66 -33.96 15.53
N ASP A 279 -22.36 -34.51 14.35
CA ASP A 279 -21.69 -35.79 14.20
C ASP A 279 -20.18 -35.64 14.01
N PHE A 280 -19.72 -34.48 13.53
CA PHE A 280 -18.30 -34.15 13.41
C PHE A 280 -17.79 -33.39 14.64
N ARG A 281 -16.61 -33.77 15.12
CA ARG A 281 -15.92 -33.08 16.22
C ARG A 281 -14.47 -32.85 15.83
N TRP A 282 -13.96 -31.70 16.21
CA TRP A 282 -12.55 -31.38 16.00
C TRP A 282 -11.66 -32.39 16.72
N THR A 283 -10.63 -32.87 16.01
CA THR A 283 -9.62 -33.79 16.57
C THR A 283 -8.27 -33.09 16.68
N PRO A 284 -7.54 -33.25 17.80
CA PRO A 284 -6.17 -32.76 17.92
C PRO A 284 -5.28 -33.43 16.86
N GLY A 285 -4.76 -32.64 15.91
CA GLY A 285 -3.97 -33.11 14.76
C GLY A 285 -4.59 -32.79 13.39
N ASP A 286 -5.79 -32.23 13.36
CA ASP A 286 -6.32 -31.61 12.14
C ASP A 286 -5.64 -30.26 11.88
N ASP A 287 -4.91 -30.21 10.76
CA ASP A 287 -4.07 -29.08 10.36
C ASP A 287 -4.69 -28.25 9.23
N SER A 288 -5.96 -28.51 8.91
CA SER A 288 -6.68 -27.84 7.82
C SER A 288 -7.06 -26.39 8.16
N ILE A 289 -7.34 -26.07 9.43
CA ILE A 289 -7.49 -24.69 9.92
C ILE A 289 -6.52 -24.50 11.09
N LEU A 290 -5.57 -23.60 10.93
CA LEU A 290 -4.50 -23.38 11.90
C LEU A 290 -4.47 -21.91 12.30
N ILE A 291 -4.58 -21.64 13.60
CA ILE A 291 -4.58 -20.29 14.16
C ILE A 291 -3.33 -20.11 15.04
N ASN A 292 -2.47 -19.16 14.68
CA ASN A 292 -1.25 -18.81 15.43
C ASN A 292 -1.36 -17.44 16.10
N SER A 293 -0.76 -17.35 17.29
CA SER A 293 -0.55 -16.11 18.02
C SER A 293 0.95 -15.83 18.13
N ALA A 294 1.42 -14.76 17.50
CA ALA A 294 2.82 -14.35 17.45
C ALA A 294 3.11 -13.11 18.31
N HIS A 295 4.37 -12.68 18.32
CA HIS A 295 4.85 -11.49 19.02
C HIS A 295 5.20 -10.31 18.10
N SER A 296 5.47 -10.58 16.82
CA SER A 296 5.90 -9.60 15.82
C SER A 296 5.62 -10.10 14.40
N THR A 297 5.60 -9.18 13.43
CA THR A 297 5.46 -9.46 11.99
C THR A 297 6.51 -10.48 11.52
N LEU A 298 7.78 -10.28 11.90
CA LEU A 298 8.87 -11.20 11.56
C LEU A 298 8.62 -12.61 12.10
N ARG A 299 8.09 -12.74 13.32
CA ARG A 299 7.83 -14.07 13.90
C ARG A 299 6.65 -14.78 13.21
N GLU A 300 5.63 -14.04 12.78
CA GLU A 300 4.55 -14.59 11.96
C GLU A 300 5.09 -15.17 10.64
N VAL A 301 5.89 -14.38 9.92
CA VAL A 301 6.47 -14.78 8.63
C VAL A 301 7.39 -15.99 8.78
N GLN A 302 8.25 -16.02 9.82
CA GLN A 302 9.09 -17.19 10.10
C GLN A 302 8.28 -18.46 10.39
N SER A 303 7.22 -18.34 11.20
CA SER A 303 6.33 -19.47 11.51
C SER A 303 5.59 -19.97 10.28
N LEU A 304 5.15 -19.06 9.41
CA LEU A 304 4.55 -19.40 8.13
C LEU A 304 5.55 -20.13 7.24
N HIS A 305 6.78 -19.64 7.14
CA HIS A 305 7.84 -20.27 6.34
C HIS A 305 8.09 -21.72 6.78
N ASP A 306 8.26 -21.96 8.09
CA ASP A 306 8.42 -23.32 8.64
C ASP A 306 7.21 -24.21 8.32
N TYR A 307 5.99 -23.66 8.43
CA TYR A 307 4.76 -24.37 8.10
C TYR A 307 4.68 -24.76 6.62
N LEU A 308 5.02 -23.84 5.71
CA LEU A 308 5.00 -24.11 4.27
C LEU A 308 6.06 -25.12 3.86
N LEU A 309 7.27 -25.05 4.44
CA LEU A 309 8.31 -26.06 4.22
C LEU A 309 7.85 -27.45 4.65
N GLN A 310 7.17 -27.55 5.79
CA GLN A 310 6.59 -28.81 6.25
C GLN A 310 5.56 -29.34 5.24
N LYS A 311 4.62 -28.49 4.80
CA LYS A 311 3.58 -28.90 3.85
C LYS A 311 4.13 -29.33 2.50
N LEU A 312 5.13 -28.62 1.97
CA LEU A 312 5.82 -28.98 0.73
C LEU A 312 6.64 -30.27 0.87
N THR A 313 7.08 -30.62 2.08
CA THR A 313 7.76 -31.88 2.36
C THR A 313 6.77 -33.05 2.50
N GLU A 314 5.60 -32.79 3.09
CA GLU A 314 4.53 -33.77 3.29
C GLU A 314 3.81 -34.13 1.97
N ASP A 315 3.55 -33.14 1.12
CA ASP A 315 2.84 -33.31 -0.16
C ASP A 315 3.72 -32.87 -1.35
N PRO A 316 4.35 -33.81 -2.08
CA PRO A 316 5.14 -33.50 -3.27
C PRO A 316 4.33 -32.93 -4.44
N ALA A 317 3.00 -33.06 -4.44
CA ALA A 317 2.15 -32.49 -5.49
C ALA A 317 1.94 -30.98 -5.30
N LEU A 318 2.06 -30.48 -4.07
CA LEU A 318 1.91 -29.06 -3.74
C LEU A 318 3.07 -28.26 -4.35
N GLN A 319 2.76 -27.30 -5.20
CA GLN A 319 3.76 -26.40 -5.77
C GLN A 319 3.68 -25.02 -5.10
N PRO A 320 4.78 -24.24 -5.07
CA PRO A 320 4.78 -22.87 -4.53
C PRO A 320 3.68 -21.96 -5.13
N ARG A 321 3.34 -22.13 -6.40
CA ARG A 321 2.27 -21.40 -7.10
C ARG A 321 0.86 -21.67 -6.56
N ASP A 322 0.68 -22.77 -5.84
CA ASP A 322 -0.61 -23.17 -5.26
C ASP A 322 -0.80 -22.59 -3.85
N ILE A 323 0.08 -21.67 -3.44
CA ILE A 323 0.11 -21.03 -2.12
C ILE A 323 -0.10 -19.51 -2.28
N LEU A 324 -1.12 -19.00 -1.61
CA LEU A 324 -1.43 -17.57 -1.52
C LEU A 324 -1.33 -17.10 -0.06
N VAL A 325 -0.69 -15.97 0.19
CA VAL A 325 -0.59 -15.35 1.51
C VAL A 325 -1.10 -13.91 1.42
N MET A 326 -2.11 -13.59 2.22
CA MET A 326 -2.75 -12.27 2.24
C MET A 326 -2.44 -11.53 3.53
N CYS A 327 -2.14 -10.24 3.40
CA CYS A 327 -1.92 -9.34 4.54
C CYS A 327 -2.80 -8.09 4.40
N PRO A 328 -3.47 -7.62 5.48
CA PRO A 328 -4.19 -6.35 5.45
C PRO A 328 -3.29 -5.15 5.13
N ALA A 329 -2.05 -5.15 5.65
CA ALA A 329 -1.03 -4.13 5.46
C ALA A 329 0.25 -4.76 4.88
N ILE A 330 0.29 -4.95 3.55
CA ILE A 330 1.40 -5.65 2.89
C ILE A 330 2.75 -4.94 3.03
N GLU A 331 2.76 -3.60 3.05
CA GLU A 331 3.98 -2.80 3.17
C GLU A 331 4.73 -3.05 4.49
N GLU A 332 4.01 -3.21 5.60
CA GLU A 332 4.61 -3.50 6.91
C GLU A 332 5.24 -4.91 6.98
N TYR A 333 4.71 -5.85 6.18
CA TYR A 333 5.22 -7.21 6.10
C TYR A 333 6.34 -7.37 5.07
N ALA A 334 6.46 -6.49 4.08
CA ALA A 334 7.42 -6.64 2.99
C ALA A 334 8.88 -6.83 3.47
N PRO A 335 9.43 -6.03 4.41
CA PRO A 335 10.79 -6.24 4.90
C PRO A 335 10.97 -7.59 5.63
N ALA A 336 9.94 -8.03 6.37
CA ALA A 336 9.97 -9.32 7.05
C ALA A 336 9.89 -10.50 6.07
N ILE A 337 9.12 -10.36 4.99
CA ILE A 337 9.03 -11.35 3.92
C ILE A 337 10.39 -11.46 3.20
N GLU A 338 10.98 -10.34 2.82
CA GLU A 338 12.29 -10.28 2.15
C GLU A 338 13.43 -10.85 3.00
N ALA A 339 13.36 -10.71 4.33
CA ALA A 339 14.35 -11.27 5.24
C ALA A 339 14.26 -12.80 5.37
N VAL A 340 13.07 -13.39 5.20
CA VAL A 340 12.82 -14.83 5.48
C VAL A 340 12.71 -15.67 4.20
N PHE A 341 12.07 -15.14 3.16
CA PHE A 341 11.86 -15.83 1.88
C PHE A 341 12.90 -15.38 0.84
N ALA A 342 13.04 -16.15 -0.24
CA ALA A 342 13.91 -15.79 -1.36
C ALA A 342 13.10 -14.97 -2.37
N ARG A 343 13.38 -13.68 -2.51
CA ARG A 343 12.82 -12.86 -3.59
C ARG A 343 13.54 -13.20 -4.90
N VAL A 344 12.79 -13.31 -5.99
CA VAL A 344 13.40 -13.48 -7.32
C VAL A 344 14.22 -12.24 -7.65
N GLY A 345 15.47 -12.43 -8.02
CA GLY A 345 16.39 -11.34 -8.40
C GLY A 345 17.38 -10.94 -7.31
N THR A 346 17.20 -11.37 -6.05
CA THR A 346 18.23 -11.19 -5.01
C THR A 346 19.26 -12.32 -5.05
N LEU A 347 20.55 -11.98 -4.91
CA LEU A 347 21.61 -12.98 -4.78
C LEU A 347 21.35 -13.86 -3.55
N ASN A 348 21.29 -15.18 -3.74
CA ASN A 348 21.26 -16.11 -2.62
C ASN A 348 22.59 -15.97 -1.86
N SER A 349 22.53 -15.51 -0.61
CA SER A 349 23.67 -15.65 0.28
C SER A 349 23.84 -17.14 0.58
N ASP A 350 24.94 -17.74 0.11
CA ASP A 350 25.30 -19.15 0.36
C ASP A 350 25.49 -19.48 1.87
N ASP A 351 25.41 -18.47 2.75
CA ASP A 351 25.67 -18.57 4.19
C ASP A 351 24.49 -19.00 5.06
N ASP A 352 23.26 -19.10 4.54
CA ASP A 352 22.07 -19.41 5.37
C ASP A 352 21.61 -20.88 5.24
N ALA A 353 21.74 -21.64 6.33
CA ALA A 353 21.56 -23.09 6.39
C ALA A 353 20.10 -23.59 6.26
N SER A 354 19.14 -22.73 5.87
CA SER A 354 17.71 -23.07 5.74
C SER A 354 17.25 -22.81 4.31
N PRO A 355 16.51 -23.74 3.66
CA PRO A 355 16.04 -23.52 2.30
C PRO A 355 15.02 -22.38 2.28
N ARG A 356 15.33 -21.30 1.56
CA ARG A 356 14.41 -20.17 1.38
C ARG A 356 13.45 -20.47 0.24
N LEU A 357 12.14 -20.37 0.51
CA LEU A 357 11.11 -20.55 -0.50
C LEU A 357 11.05 -19.35 -1.45
N PRO A 358 10.93 -19.55 -2.78
CA PRO A 358 10.79 -18.46 -3.73
C PRO A 358 9.44 -17.76 -3.54
N CYS A 359 9.45 -16.43 -3.45
CA CYS A 359 8.25 -15.63 -3.27
C CYS A 359 8.21 -14.38 -4.14
N THR A 360 6.98 -13.89 -4.36
CA THR A 360 6.71 -12.58 -4.95
C THR A 360 5.75 -11.79 -4.06
N ILE A 361 5.95 -10.47 -3.98
CA ILE A 361 5.10 -9.55 -3.23
C ILE A 361 4.36 -8.67 -4.24
N ALA A 362 3.04 -8.85 -4.33
CA ALA A 362 2.15 -8.12 -5.21
C ALA A 362 1.40 -7.00 -4.46
N ASP A 363 0.82 -6.08 -5.22
CA ASP A 363 0.02 -4.95 -4.74
C ASP A 363 0.79 -4.00 -3.80
N ARG A 364 2.10 -3.81 -4.04
CA ARG A 364 2.88 -2.77 -3.36
C ARG A 364 2.71 -1.41 -4.03
N SER A 365 2.81 -0.34 -3.25
CA SER A 365 2.86 1.02 -3.78
C SER A 365 4.23 1.26 -4.43
N PRO A 366 4.30 1.84 -5.65
CA PRO A 366 5.58 2.24 -6.24
C PRO A 366 6.40 3.18 -5.34
N LEU A 367 5.72 4.01 -4.52
CA LEU A 367 6.36 4.89 -3.55
C LEU A 367 7.22 4.14 -2.53
N ASP A 368 6.70 3.03 -1.97
CA ASP A 368 7.38 2.26 -0.92
C ASP A 368 8.24 1.12 -1.50
N ALA A 369 7.97 0.70 -2.74
CA ALA A 369 8.66 -0.41 -3.39
C ALA A 369 9.93 0.02 -4.13
N ASP A 370 9.95 1.23 -4.72
CA ASP A 370 10.99 1.64 -5.68
C ASP A 370 11.78 2.86 -5.18
N PRO A 371 13.08 2.70 -4.83
CA PRO A 371 13.91 3.80 -4.32
C PRO A 371 13.99 5.02 -5.25
N LEU A 372 13.99 4.80 -6.57
CA LEU A 372 14.03 5.87 -7.57
C LEU A 372 12.76 6.74 -7.53
N VAL A 373 11.58 6.13 -7.32
CA VAL A 373 10.31 6.86 -7.21
C VAL A 373 10.30 7.70 -5.95
N ALA A 374 10.71 7.12 -4.81
CA ALA A 374 10.83 7.84 -3.54
C ALA A 374 11.82 9.01 -3.64
N ALA A 375 12.98 8.79 -4.27
CA ALA A 375 13.99 9.82 -4.49
C ALA A 375 13.47 10.97 -5.37
N PHE A 376 12.80 10.64 -6.48
CA PHE A 376 12.20 11.65 -7.36
C PHE A 376 11.18 12.52 -6.62
N LEU A 377 10.30 11.93 -5.81
CA LEU A 377 9.34 12.67 -4.99
C LEU A 377 10.01 13.48 -3.87
N SER A 378 11.10 12.96 -3.31
CA SER A 378 11.92 13.69 -2.33
C SER A 378 12.53 14.96 -2.96
N LEU A 379 13.01 14.90 -4.21
CA LEU A 379 13.50 16.08 -4.94
C LEU A 379 12.41 17.15 -5.18
N LEU A 380 11.13 16.77 -5.28
CA LEU A 380 10.04 17.75 -5.35
C LEU A 380 9.84 18.54 -4.06
N SER A 381 10.52 18.16 -2.97
CA SER A 381 10.50 18.86 -1.69
C SER A 381 11.75 19.75 -1.48
N LEU A 382 12.59 19.93 -2.50
CA LEU A 382 13.78 20.80 -2.43
C LEU A 382 13.49 22.23 -1.98
N PRO A 383 12.39 22.90 -2.39
CA PRO A 383 12.09 24.26 -1.89
C PRO A 383 11.78 24.34 -0.40
N ASP A 384 11.34 23.23 0.19
CA ASP A 384 11.10 23.10 1.63
C ASP A 384 12.36 22.61 2.37
N SER A 385 13.42 22.23 1.65
CA SER A 385 14.64 21.64 2.21
C SER A 385 15.54 22.70 2.84
N ARG A 386 16.15 22.32 3.96
CA ARG A 386 17.24 23.09 4.58
C ARG A 386 18.58 22.85 3.90
N PHE A 387 18.65 21.98 2.89
CA PHE A 387 19.89 21.45 2.31
C PHE A 387 20.79 20.87 3.40
N SER A 388 20.21 20.01 4.26
CA SER A 388 20.97 19.37 5.32
C SER A 388 21.98 18.39 4.74
N VAL A 389 23.12 18.25 5.42
CA VAL A 389 24.21 17.40 4.94
C VAL A 389 23.77 15.94 4.82
N THR A 390 22.97 15.45 5.76
CA THR A 390 22.39 14.11 5.75
C THR A 390 21.54 13.84 4.51
N GLN A 391 20.63 14.76 4.17
CA GLN A 391 19.74 14.63 3.02
C GLN A 391 20.50 14.62 1.69
N ILE A 392 21.56 15.42 1.56
CA ILE A 392 22.37 15.41 0.34
C ILE A 392 23.16 14.11 0.22
N VAL A 393 23.74 13.60 1.32
CA VAL A 393 24.41 12.29 1.34
C VAL A 393 23.44 11.16 1.01
N GLU A 394 22.19 11.22 1.50
CA GLU A 394 21.13 10.28 1.09
C GLU A 394 20.94 10.28 -0.42
N TYR A 395 20.88 11.45 -1.08
CA TYR A 395 20.79 11.53 -2.54
C TYR A 395 22.03 10.98 -3.24
N LEU A 396 23.23 11.24 -2.70
CA LEU A 396 24.49 10.73 -3.24
C LEU A 396 24.61 9.19 -3.12
N SER A 397 23.91 8.58 -2.17
CA SER A 397 23.90 7.12 -2.00
C SER A 397 23.05 6.37 -3.03
N LEU A 398 22.20 7.08 -3.81
CA LEU A 398 21.36 6.47 -4.85
C LEU A 398 22.17 6.13 -6.11
N GLU A 399 22.16 4.86 -6.53
CA GLU A 399 22.88 4.43 -7.73
C GLU A 399 22.53 5.20 -9.01
N PRO A 400 21.26 5.54 -9.32
CA PRO A 400 20.93 6.32 -10.51
C PRO A 400 21.55 7.72 -10.51
N LEU A 401 21.71 8.33 -9.33
CA LEU A 401 22.37 9.62 -9.18
C LEU A 401 23.89 9.48 -9.30
N GLN A 402 24.46 8.46 -8.67
CA GLN A 402 25.89 8.15 -8.80
C GLN A 402 26.29 7.97 -10.28
N ARG A 403 25.49 7.23 -11.06
CA ARG A 403 25.70 7.08 -12.51
C ARG A 403 25.63 8.42 -13.24
N LYS A 404 24.66 9.28 -12.91
CA LYS A 404 24.52 10.61 -13.53
C LYS A 404 25.76 11.49 -13.32
N PHE A 405 26.29 11.50 -12.11
CA PHE A 405 27.42 12.36 -11.73
C PHE A 405 28.78 11.64 -11.75
N SER A 406 28.81 10.39 -12.20
CA SER A 406 30.00 9.52 -12.25
C SER A 406 30.67 9.36 -10.88
N LEU A 407 29.88 9.20 -9.82
CA LEU A 407 30.35 8.94 -8.45
C LEU A 407 30.46 7.44 -8.19
N THR A 408 31.38 7.04 -7.31
CA THR A 408 31.53 5.66 -6.83
C THR A 408 31.35 5.60 -5.31
N GLU A 409 31.22 4.40 -4.74
CA GLU A 409 31.19 4.23 -3.27
C GLU A 409 32.46 4.75 -2.59
N GLU A 410 33.62 4.60 -3.26
CA GLU A 410 34.88 5.18 -2.80
C GLU A 410 34.82 6.72 -2.79
N SER A 411 34.23 7.33 -3.83
CA SER A 411 33.99 8.79 -3.86
C SER A 411 33.16 9.25 -2.67
N LEU A 412 32.14 8.49 -2.27
CA LEU A 412 31.28 8.86 -1.13
C LEU A 412 32.03 8.88 0.19
N THR A 413 32.88 7.89 0.42
CA THR A 413 33.68 7.81 1.66
C THR A 413 34.62 9.02 1.80
N VAL A 414 35.17 9.49 0.67
CA VAL A 414 36.01 10.69 0.59
C VAL A 414 35.17 11.97 0.74
N ILE A 415 34.01 12.04 0.11
CA ILE A 415 33.09 13.19 0.25
C ILE A 415 32.64 13.35 1.70
N GLU A 416 32.21 12.29 2.37
CA GLU A 416 31.79 12.33 3.77
C GLU A 416 32.92 12.83 4.69
N TYR A 417 34.16 12.43 4.42
CA TYR A 417 35.34 12.97 5.10
C TYR A 417 35.43 14.49 4.97
N TRP A 418 35.31 15.00 3.74
CA TRP A 418 35.44 16.43 3.47
C TRP A 418 34.30 17.23 4.07
N LEU A 419 33.07 16.71 4.03
CA LEU A 419 31.91 17.36 4.63
C LEU A 419 32.10 17.54 6.14
N GLU A 420 32.62 16.52 6.83
CA GLU A 420 32.99 16.58 8.24
C GLU A 420 34.10 17.61 8.49
N ARG A 421 35.23 17.53 7.76
CA ARG A 421 36.37 18.45 7.92
C ARG A 421 36.03 19.90 7.61
N ALA A 422 35.17 20.12 6.62
CA ALA A 422 34.69 21.43 6.23
C ALA A 422 33.60 21.98 7.17
N ASN A 423 33.10 21.17 8.12
CA ASN A 423 31.96 21.48 9.00
C ASN A 423 30.76 21.99 8.20
N ILE A 424 30.36 21.26 7.16
CA ILE A 424 29.14 21.54 6.40
C ILE A 424 27.98 20.85 7.10
N HIS A 425 26.98 21.63 7.49
CA HIS A 425 25.82 21.13 8.24
C HIS A 425 24.51 21.34 7.46
N TRP A 426 24.24 22.57 7.03
CA TRP A 426 23.02 22.89 6.30
C TRP A 426 23.08 24.26 5.60
N GLY A 427 22.17 24.47 4.66
CA GLY A 427 21.96 25.75 3.97
C GLY A 427 22.94 25.97 2.80
N LEU A 428 22.42 26.49 1.69
CA LEU A 428 23.24 26.76 0.50
C LEU A 428 24.26 27.88 0.74
N ASP A 429 23.78 29.01 1.26
CA ASP A 429 24.54 30.21 1.60
C ASP A 429 23.80 30.98 2.74
N GLY A 430 24.36 32.09 3.21
CA GLY A 430 23.79 32.93 4.27
C GLY A 430 22.41 33.50 3.89
N SER A 431 22.22 33.83 2.61
CA SER A 431 20.93 34.33 2.11
C SER A 431 19.82 33.29 2.20
N HIS A 432 20.14 32.03 1.86
CA HIS A 432 19.24 30.90 2.00
C HIS A 432 18.94 30.59 3.47
N LYS A 433 19.94 30.66 4.36
CA LYS A 433 19.73 30.49 5.80
C LYS A 433 18.77 31.53 6.37
N ALA A 434 18.92 32.79 5.97
CA ALA A 434 18.04 33.88 6.37
C ALA A 434 16.60 33.71 5.84
N GLN A 435 16.42 33.10 4.65
CA GLN A 435 15.10 32.80 4.10
C GLN A 435 14.40 31.64 4.83
N VAL A 436 15.16 30.62 5.22
CA VAL A 436 14.63 29.39 5.82
C VAL A 436 14.38 29.52 7.32
N THR A 437 15.09 30.42 8.03
CA THR A 437 14.95 30.58 9.48
C THR A 437 14.91 32.06 9.88
N GLU A 438 13.80 32.52 10.47
CA GLU A 438 13.63 33.91 10.93
C GLU A 438 14.65 34.36 11.99
N SER A 439 15.30 33.40 12.66
CA SER A 439 16.31 33.63 13.71
C SER A 439 17.76 33.53 13.23
N ALA A 440 18.00 33.18 11.96
CA ALA A 440 19.36 33.06 11.43
C ALA A 440 19.94 34.45 11.15
N VAL A 441 21.14 34.70 11.68
CA VAL A 441 21.98 35.82 11.26
C VAL A 441 22.43 35.53 9.82
N ASP A 442 22.49 36.55 8.96
CA ASP A 442 23.03 36.47 7.60
C ASP A 442 24.53 36.14 7.64
N SER A 443 24.84 34.87 7.85
CA SER A 443 26.18 34.32 8.05
C SER A 443 26.33 33.07 7.19
N ASP A 444 27.36 33.07 6.35
CA ASP A 444 27.68 31.93 5.49
C ASP A 444 28.28 30.74 6.26
N MET A 445 28.71 30.92 7.52
CA MET A 445 29.34 29.84 8.30
C MET A 445 28.49 28.57 8.32
N TYR A 446 29.14 27.41 8.21
CA TYR A 446 28.50 26.08 8.18
C TYR A 446 27.57 25.79 6.98
N SER A 447 27.53 26.67 5.97
CA SER A 447 26.81 26.46 4.71
C SER A 447 27.62 25.64 3.70
N TRP A 448 26.93 25.12 2.68
CA TRP A 448 27.56 24.47 1.53
C TRP A 448 28.55 25.39 0.83
N HIS A 449 28.16 26.64 0.54
CA HIS A 449 29.05 27.61 -0.11
C HIS A 449 30.33 27.83 0.69
N TRP A 450 30.21 28.03 2.00
CA TRP A 450 31.35 28.27 2.88
C TRP A 450 32.28 27.07 2.99
N GLY A 451 31.74 25.87 3.23
CA GLY A 451 32.57 24.67 3.34
C GLY A 451 33.27 24.29 2.03
N LEU A 452 32.56 24.39 0.89
CA LEU A 452 33.14 24.17 -0.44
C LEU A 452 34.23 25.21 -0.75
N GLN A 453 34.04 26.48 -0.38
CA GLN A 453 35.07 27.51 -0.51
C GLN A 453 36.32 27.15 0.30
N ARG A 454 36.17 26.64 1.53
CA ARG A 454 37.30 26.23 2.38
C ARG A 454 38.10 25.06 1.80
N LEU A 455 37.41 24.08 1.21
CA LEU A 455 38.02 22.96 0.50
C LEU A 455 38.77 23.42 -0.76
N LEU A 456 38.16 24.31 -1.56
CA LEU A 456 38.80 24.88 -2.75
C LEU A 456 40.03 25.73 -2.41
N LEU A 457 39.96 26.54 -1.35
CA LEU A 457 41.10 27.32 -0.88
C LEU A 457 42.21 26.41 -0.36
N GLY A 458 41.87 25.33 0.35
CA GLY A 458 42.83 24.31 0.79
C GLY A 458 43.55 23.66 -0.37
N MET A 459 42.82 23.27 -1.42
CA MET A 459 43.37 22.66 -2.63
C MET A 459 44.41 23.53 -3.35
N ILE A 460 44.27 24.86 -3.32
CA ILE A 460 45.16 25.81 -4.00
C ILE A 460 46.35 26.22 -3.11
N SER A 461 46.22 26.03 -1.79
CA SER A 461 47.17 26.52 -0.79
C SER A 461 48.27 25.51 -0.47
N GLU A 462 49.20 25.89 0.39
CA GLU A 462 50.12 24.95 1.02
C GLU A 462 49.33 23.92 1.86
N ASP A 463 49.88 22.71 2.00
CA ASP A 463 49.34 21.63 2.85
C ASP A 463 49.48 22.00 4.34
N ALA A 464 48.67 22.99 4.74
CA ALA A 464 48.58 23.55 6.06
C ALA A 464 47.25 24.30 6.24
N THR A 465 46.74 24.29 7.47
CA THR A 465 45.59 25.12 7.84
C THR A 465 46.03 26.59 7.93
N LEU A 466 45.55 27.40 6.99
CA LEU A 466 45.87 28.81 6.85
C LEU A 466 44.59 29.65 6.94
N LEU A 467 44.72 30.90 7.39
CA LEU A 467 43.65 31.89 7.32
C LEU A 467 43.85 32.73 6.06
N LEU A 468 43.04 32.49 5.04
CA LEU A 468 43.05 33.22 3.77
C LEU A 468 41.70 33.90 3.56
N ASP A 469 41.71 35.21 3.33
CA ASP A 469 40.50 36.01 3.10
C ASP A 469 39.41 35.79 4.19
N ASN A 470 39.84 35.80 5.46
CA ASN A 470 39.01 35.48 6.63
C ASN A 470 38.36 34.09 6.63
N CYS A 471 38.79 33.16 5.77
CA CYS A 471 38.37 31.77 5.73
C CYS A 471 39.52 30.83 6.11
N VAL A 472 39.23 29.84 6.96
CA VAL A 472 40.22 28.82 7.35
C VAL A 472 40.24 27.71 6.30
N THR A 473 41.40 27.47 5.67
CA THR A 473 41.55 26.44 4.65
C THR A 473 41.40 25.02 5.21
N VAL A 474 40.92 24.10 4.38
CA VAL A 474 40.85 22.66 4.67
C VAL A 474 41.70 21.94 3.62
N PRO A 475 42.99 21.66 3.91
CA PRO A 475 43.94 21.11 2.94
C PRO A 475 43.78 19.58 2.75
N ASP A 476 42.55 19.07 2.79
CA ASP A 476 42.26 17.63 2.72
C ASP A 476 41.95 17.15 1.29
N VAL A 477 41.97 18.05 0.29
CA VAL A 477 41.69 17.73 -1.12
C VAL A 477 42.99 17.81 -1.92
N GLU A 478 43.49 16.66 -2.39
CA GLU A 478 44.77 16.59 -3.10
C GLU A 478 44.68 15.92 -4.48
N GLY A 479 45.52 16.38 -5.42
CA GLY A 479 45.78 15.71 -6.69
C GLY A 479 44.52 15.38 -7.51
N GLN A 480 44.28 14.09 -7.73
CA GLN A 480 43.16 13.61 -8.56
C GLN A 480 41.80 13.72 -7.86
N GLU A 481 41.77 13.86 -6.53
CA GLU A 481 40.53 13.98 -5.76
C GLU A 481 39.80 15.31 -6.04
N SER A 482 40.51 16.31 -6.60
CA SER A 482 39.90 17.55 -7.11
C SER A 482 38.75 17.32 -8.10
N VAL A 483 38.78 16.19 -8.84
CA VAL A 483 37.69 15.80 -9.74
C VAL A 483 36.44 15.40 -8.95
N GLU A 484 36.59 14.69 -7.84
CA GLU A 484 35.46 14.29 -6.97
C GLU A 484 34.84 15.52 -6.28
N LEU A 485 35.65 16.48 -5.84
CA LEU A 485 35.16 17.76 -5.32
C LEU A 485 34.34 18.50 -6.39
N GLY A 486 34.82 18.52 -7.64
CA GLY A 486 34.08 19.09 -8.77
C GLY A 486 32.74 18.40 -9.03
N ARG A 487 32.68 17.07 -8.91
CA ARG A 487 31.42 16.30 -9.03
C ARG A 487 30.44 16.66 -7.92
N LEU A 488 30.90 16.74 -6.67
CA LEU A 488 30.09 17.15 -5.52
C LEU A 488 29.51 18.56 -5.73
N MET A 489 30.35 19.52 -6.14
CA MET A 489 29.92 20.88 -6.43
C MET A 489 28.84 20.92 -7.51
N LEU A 490 28.99 20.11 -8.57
CA LEU A 490 28.04 20.05 -9.67
C LEU A 490 26.68 19.47 -9.21
N VAL A 491 26.67 18.48 -8.31
CA VAL A 491 25.43 17.98 -7.69
C VAL A 491 24.74 19.10 -6.92
N VAL A 492 25.45 19.81 -6.04
CA VAL A 492 24.89 20.88 -5.21
C VAL A 492 24.36 22.03 -6.08
N GLU A 493 25.08 22.41 -7.13
CA GLU A 493 24.66 23.45 -8.09
C GLU A 493 23.38 23.04 -8.86
N GLN A 494 23.30 21.78 -9.29
CA GLN A 494 22.10 21.26 -9.97
C GLN A 494 20.88 21.29 -9.04
N LEU A 495 21.03 20.85 -7.79
CA LEU A 495 19.97 20.88 -6.79
C LEU A 495 19.55 22.31 -6.43
N GLN A 496 20.51 23.24 -6.33
CA GLN A 496 20.23 24.67 -6.13
C GLN A 496 19.42 25.27 -7.30
N THR A 497 19.75 24.88 -8.54
CA THR A 497 19.03 25.33 -9.73
C THR A 497 17.58 24.84 -9.68
N HIS A 498 17.36 23.56 -9.39
CA HIS A 498 16.02 23.00 -9.28
C HIS A 498 15.23 23.54 -8.09
N ASN A 499 15.85 23.87 -6.97
CA ASN A 499 15.18 24.56 -5.86
C ASN A 499 14.51 25.86 -6.33
N ARG A 500 15.24 26.70 -7.06
CA ARG A 500 14.71 27.98 -7.59
C ARG A 500 13.64 27.77 -8.64
N GLU A 501 13.83 26.80 -9.55
CA GLU A 501 12.87 26.55 -10.61
C GLU A 501 11.59 25.88 -10.09
N LEU A 502 11.66 24.96 -9.13
CA LEU A 502 10.50 24.29 -8.52
C LEU A 502 9.54 25.28 -7.85
N ALA A 503 10.02 26.42 -7.35
CA ALA A 503 9.18 27.45 -6.72
C ALA A 503 8.26 28.20 -7.71
N ARG A 504 8.51 28.13 -9.03
CA ARG A 504 7.71 28.85 -10.03
C ARG A 504 6.42 28.10 -10.37
N PRO A 505 5.23 28.71 -10.24
CA PRO A 505 4.00 28.16 -10.79
C PRO A 505 4.11 28.01 -12.31
N ARG A 506 3.49 26.96 -12.85
CA ARG A 506 3.52 26.63 -14.29
C ARG A 506 2.20 26.02 -14.73
N THR A 507 1.92 26.06 -16.02
CA THR A 507 0.82 25.29 -16.61
C THR A 507 1.12 23.79 -16.54
N ALA A 508 0.11 22.93 -16.73
CA ALA A 508 0.31 21.48 -16.67
C ALA A 508 1.28 20.96 -17.75
N ASP A 509 1.24 21.53 -18.96
CA ASP A 509 2.14 21.18 -20.07
C ASP A 509 3.59 21.60 -19.76
N ASP A 510 3.77 22.81 -19.21
CA ASP A 510 5.09 23.30 -18.80
C ASP A 510 5.66 22.50 -17.63
N TRP A 511 4.80 22.07 -16.68
CA TRP A 511 5.20 21.14 -15.63
C TRP A 511 5.64 19.79 -16.18
N GLN A 512 4.95 19.25 -17.18
CA GLN A 512 5.36 18.01 -17.82
C GLN A 512 6.77 18.11 -18.42
N VAL A 513 7.06 19.20 -19.13
CA VAL A 513 8.41 19.44 -19.70
C VAL A 513 9.43 19.54 -18.58
N TYR A 514 9.17 20.40 -17.58
CA TYR A 514 10.10 20.66 -16.49
C TYR A 514 10.40 19.42 -15.64
N LEU A 515 9.39 18.62 -15.28
CA LEU A 515 9.59 17.41 -14.46
C LEU A 515 10.38 16.33 -15.19
N ASN A 516 10.22 16.23 -16.52
CA ASN A 516 11.06 15.33 -17.32
C ASN A 516 12.52 15.83 -17.35
N THR A 517 12.74 17.14 -17.50
CA THR A 517 14.09 17.73 -17.40
C THR A 517 14.71 17.48 -16.02
N LEU A 518 13.98 17.74 -14.92
CA LEU A 518 14.44 17.46 -13.56
C LEU A 518 14.90 16.01 -13.39
N ARG A 519 14.09 15.06 -13.87
CA ARG A 519 14.40 13.63 -13.79
C ARG A 519 15.67 13.29 -14.59
N GLU A 520 15.81 13.82 -15.80
CA GLU A 520 16.97 13.60 -16.67
C GLU A 520 18.25 14.27 -16.15
N ASP A 521 18.12 15.42 -15.49
CA ASP A 521 19.22 16.17 -14.92
C ASP A 521 19.78 15.53 -13.65
N CYS A 522 18.95 14.86 -12.85
CA CYS A 522 19.37 14.26 -11.58
C CYS A 522 19.74 12.77 -11.66
N PHE A 523 19.22 12.01 -12.63
CA PHE A 523 19.32 10.55 -12.62
C PHE A 523 19.61 9.94 -13.99
N ILE A 524 20.32 8.80 -13.99
CA ILE A 524 20.42 7.87 -15.12
C ILE A 524 20.00 6.47 -14.63
N PRO A 525 18.88 5.90 -15.14
CA PRO A 525 18.39 4.61 -14.65
C PRO A 525 19.33 3.46 -15.04
N GLY A 526 19.49 2.49 -14.12
CA GLY A 526 20.09 1.19 -14.43
C GLY A 526 19.09 0.23 -15.08
N ASN A 527 19.49 -1.02 -15.33
CA ASN A 527 18.60 -2.03 -15.93
C ASN A 527 17.39 -2.35 -15.04
N ASP A 528 17.59 -2.37 -13.71
CA ASP A 528 16.54 -2.68 -12.74
C ASP A 528 15.59 -1.49 -12.50
N ASP A 529 16.00 -0.28 -12.91
CA ASP A 529 15.25 0.97 -12.70
C ASP A 529 14.36 1.36 -13.90
N ILE A 530 14.44 0.63 -15.03
CA ILE A 530 13.80 1.04 -16.30
C ILE A 530 12.27 1.14 -16.15
N ASP A 531 11.65 0.15 -15.52
CA ASP A 531 10.20 0.13 -15.33
C ASP A 531 9.75 1.31 -14.45
N SER A 532 10.49 1.60 -13.39
CA SER A 532 10.25 2.74 -12.49
C SER A 532 10.45 4.08 -13.20
N TRP A 533 11.47 4.17 -14.06
CA TRP A 533 11.73 5.36 -14.88
C TRP A 533 10.58 5.64 -15.86
N GLU A 534 10.10 4.62 -16.56
CA GLU A 534 8.95 4.73 -17.47
C GLU A 534 7.67 5.08 -16.71
N SER A 535 7.45 4.48 -15.53
CA SER A 535 6.32 4.78 -14.65
C SER A 535 6.29 6.24 -14.22
N ILE A 536 7.45 6.82 -13.87
CA ILE A 536 7.57 8.25 -13.57
C ILE A 536 7.15 9.11 -14.77
N GLY A 537 7.70 8.81 -15.95
CA GLY A 537 7.42 9.57 -17.17
C GLY A 537 5.95 9.51 -17.58
N LYS A 538 5.36 8.32 -17.49
CA LYS A 538 3.94 8.09 -17.75
C LYS A 538 3.06 8.88 -16.79
N THR A 539 3.36 8.87 -15.50
CA THR A 539 2.59 9.59 -14.49
C THR A 539 2.64 11.10 -14.69
N ILE A 540 3.81 11.64 -15.07
CA ILE A 540 3.97 13.05 -15.44
C ILE A 540 3.12 13.38 -16.67
N ALA A 541 3.13 12.53 -17.70
CA ALA A 541 2.33 12.73 -18.91
C ALA A 541 0.82 12.63 -18.64
N ASP A 542 0.40 11.70 -17.78
CA ASP A 542 -0.99 11.51 -17.39
C ASP A 542 -1.55 12.75 -16.68
N LEU A 543 -0.74 13.45 -15.86
CA LEU A 543 -1.13 14.72 -15.23
C LEU A 543 -1.52 15.77 -16.28
N ALA A 544 -0.64 16.02 -17.26
CA ALA A 544 -0.88 17.02 -18.31
C ALA A 544 -2.08 16.63 -19.18
N LEU A 545 -2.17 15.36 -19.58
CA LEU A 545 -3.28 14.83 -20.36
C LEU A 545 -4.63 15.05 -19.65
N GLN A 546 -4.70 14.79 -18.34
CA GLN A 546 -5.93 14.95 -17.57
C GLN A 546 -6.35 16.42 -17.44
N CYS A 547 -5.41 17.35 -17.27
CA CYS A 547 -5.69 18.78 -17.29
C CYS A 547 -6.19 19.23 -18.67
N GLN A 548 -5.56 18.76 -19.75
CA GLN A 548 -5.96 19.06 -21.12
C GLN A 548 -7.38 18.55 -21.42
N GLN A 549 -7.69 17.32 -21.03
CA GLN A 549 -9.02 16.73 -21.19
C GLN A 549 -10.10 17.48 -20.40
N ALA A 550 -9.72 18.08 -19.27
CA ALA A 550 -10.61 18.90 -18.45
C ALA A 550 -10.78 20.33 -18.99
N GLY A 551 -9.96 20.75 -19.97
CA GLY A 551 -9.91 22.14 -20.43
C GLY A 551 -9.28 23.10 -19.42
N PHE A 552 -8.53 22.59 -18.44
CA PHE A 552 -7.89 23.41 -17.42
C PHE A 552 -6.65 24.10 -17.98
N THR A 553 -6.63 25.44 -17.94
CA THR A 553 -5.54 26.27 -18.47
C THR A 553 -4.83 27.10 -17.40
N GLY A 554 -5.23 26.94 -16.13
CA GLY A 554 -4.62 27.64 -15.00
C GLY A 554 -3.20 27.15 -14.68
N GLU A 555 -2.47 27.97 -13.93
CA GLU A 555 -1.18 27.59 -13.37
C GLU A 555 -1.37 26.73 -12.12
N LEU A 556 -0.49 25.73 -11.97
CA LEU A 556 -0.39 24.87 -10.80
C LEU A 556 0.86 25.23 -10.01
N SER A 557 0.71 25.25 -8.68
CA SER A 557 1.83 25.33 -7.75
C SER A 557 2.50 23.97 -7.56
N LEU A 558 3.75 23.97 -7.08
CA LEU A 558 4.47 22.74 -6.75
C LEU A 558 3.73 21.88 -5.73
N ALA A 559 3.10 22.49 -4.72
CA ALA A 559 2.39 21.78 -3.68
C ALA A 559 1.26 20.89 -4.25
N GLU A 560 0.57 21.39 -5.27
CA GLU A 560 -0.51 20.69 -5.96
C GLU A 560 0.01 19.55 -6.83
N VAL A 561 1.06 19.83 -7.62
CA VAL A 561 1.72 18.82 -8.46
C VAL A 561 2.28 17.69 -7.60
N ARG A 562 2.97 18.03 -6.50
CA ARG A 562 3.51 17.07 -5.53
C ARG A 562 2.40 16.22 -4.93
N ASP A 563 1.30 16.81 -4.44
CA ASP A 563 0.17 16.05 -3.87
C ASP A 563 -0.44 15.06 -4.88
N VAL A 564 -0.61 15.47 -6.13
CA VAL A 564 -1.14 14.59 -7.19
C VAL A 564 -0.19 13.43 -7.50
N LEU A 565 1.10 13.70 -7.66
CA LEU A 565 2.10 12.67 -7.96
C LEU A 565 2.27 11.71 -6.78
N THR A 566 2.42 12.22 -5.55
CA THR A 566 2.54 11.39 -4.34
C THR A 566 1.34 10.47 -4.18
N LYS A 567 0.10 10.97 -4.35
CA LYS A 567 -1.11 10.12 -4.26
C LYS A 567 -1.16 9.04 -5.35
N ARG A 568 -0.66 9.34 -6.56
CA ARG A 568 -0.61 8.37 -7.66
C ARG A 568 0.37 7.25 -7.34
N PHE A 569 1.59 7.56 -6.90
CA PHE A 569 2.60 6.55 -6.53
C PHE A 569 2.31 5.84 -5.21
N ALA A 570 1.53 6.43 -4.31
CA ALA A 570 1.05 5.75 -3.11
C ALA A 570 -0.08 4.75 -3.39
N THR A 571 -0.69 4.78 -4.58
CA THR A 571 -1.73 3.82 -4.96
C THR A 571 -1.08 2.56 -5.55
N PRO A 572 -1.35 1.37 -5.01
CA PRO A 572 -0.80 0.12 -5.55
C PRO A 572 -1.26 -0.15 -6.99
N ASP A 573 -0.34 -0.65 -7.82
CA ASP A 573 -0.66 -1.12 -9.16
C ASP A 573 -1.25 -2.53 -9.10
N ALA A 574 -2.58 -2.62 -9.26
CA ALA A 574 -3.31 -3.87 -9.25
C ALA A 574 -2.96 -4.72 -10.49
N GLY A 575 -2.07 -5.70 -10.32
CA GLY A 575 -1.72 -6.68 -11.35
C GLY A 575 -0.23 -6.96 -11.51
N ASN A 576 0.64 -6.09 -11.00
CA ASN A 576 2.08 -6.35 -11.03
C ASN A 576 2.44 -7.53 -10.11
N HIS A 577 3.25 -8.46 -10.62
CA HIS A 577 3.81 -9.60 -9.89
C HIS A 577 2.82 -10.61 -9.28
N PHE A 578 1.56 -10.63 -9.72
CA PHE A 578 0.57 -11.60 -9.24
C PHE A 578 0.64 -12.94 -10.01
N MET A 579 0.70 -14.08 -9.30
CA MET A 579 0.74 -15.44 -9.86
C MET A 579 1.90 -15.73 -10.85
N THR A 580 3.11 -15.38 -10.46
CA THR A 580 4.35 -15.58 -11.26
C THR A 580 4.94 -17.00 -11.17
N GLY A 581 4.19 -17.97 -10.60
CA GLY A 581 4.64 -19.36 -10.43
C GLY A 581 5.30 -19.66 -9.08
N GLN A 582 5.19 -18.76 -8.11
CA GLN A 582 5.84 -18.82 -6.79
C GLN A 582 4.83 -18.57 -5.66
N VAL A 583 5.29 -18.63 -4.40
CA VAL A 583 4.46 -18.21 -3.26
C VAL A 583 4.11 -16.75 -3.46
N THR A 584 2.81 -16.43 -3.51
CA THR A 584 2.33 -15.08 -3.77
C THR A 584 1.91 -14.43 -2.46
N PHE A 585 2.61 -13.38 -2.04
CA PHE A 585 2.20 -12.49 -0.97
C PHE A 585 1.45 -11.30 -1.58
N CYS A 586 0.29 -10.95 -1.05
CA CYS A 586 -0.49 -9.84 -1.60
C CYS A 586 -1.29 -9.11 -0.52
N SER A 587 -1.77 -7.93 -0.87
CA SER A 587 -2.73 -7.22 -0.04
C SER A 587 -4.12 -7.88 -0.17
N MET A 588 -4.96 -7.72 0.86
CA MET A 588 -6.36 -8.16 0.77
C MET A 588 -7.13 -7.22 -0.17
N LEU A 589 -7.30 -7.57 -1.45
CA LEU A 589 -8.10 -6.82 -2.42
C LEU A 589 -9.37 -7.59 -2.82
N PRO A 590 -10.54 -6.93 -2.93
CA PRO A 590 -11.78 -7.57 -3.32
C PRO A 590 -11.74 -8.08 -4.77
N MET A 591 -12.68 -8.97 -5.11
CA MET A 591 -12.86 -9.54 -6.46
C MET A 591 -11.69 -10.42 -6.94
N ARG A 592 -10.94 -11.03 -6.00
CA ARG A 592 -9.80 -11.93 -6.27
C ARG A 592 -9.99 -13.29 -5.60
N SER A 593 -11.18 -13.86 -5.74
CA SER A 593 -11.58 -15.12 -5.10
C SER A 593 -11.11 -16.31 -5.93
N ILE A 594 -9.78 -16.50 -5.96
CA ILE A 594 -9.12 -17.55 -6.73
C ILE A 594 -8.87 -18.73 -5.78
N PRO A 595 -9.23 -19.97 -6.17
CA PRO A 595 -8.96 -21.14 -5.34
C PRO A 595 -7.46 -21.46 -5.31
N PHE A 596 -6.92 -21.67 -4.11
CA PHE A 596 -5.54 -22.10 -3.86
C PHE A 596 -5.54 -23.32 -2.95
N SER A 597 -4.54 -24.18 -3.08
CA SER A 597 -4.38 -25.34 -2.21
C SER A 597 -4.17 -24.90 -0.76
N VAL A 598 -3.31 -23.90 -0.56
CA VAL A 598 -3.04 -23.32 0.77
C VAL A 598 -3.27 -21.81 0.72
N ILE A 599 -4.07 -21.31 1.65
CA ILE A 599 -4.29 -19.87 1.84
C ILE A 599 -3.82 -19.48 3.24
N GLY A 600 -2.91 -18.50 3.31
CA GLY A 600 -2.46 -17.86 4.54
C GLY A 600 -3.04 -16.47 4.70
N ILE A 601 -3.44 -16.08 5.91
CA ILE A 601 -3.81 -14.71 6.25
C ILE A 601 -3.02 -14.30 7.50
N LEU A 602 -2.17 -13.29 7.36
CA LEU A 602 -1.35 -12.74 8.44
C LEU A 602 -1.91 -11.41 8.93
N GLY A 603 -1.53 -11.00 10.15
CA GLY A 603 -1.91 -9.67 10.66
C GLY A 603 -3.40 -9.51 10.96
N LEU A 604 -4.08 -10.59 11.40
CA LEU A 604 -5.48 -10.55 11.79
C LEU A 604 -5.68 -9.95 13.20
N ASN A 605 -5.21 -8.73 13.42
CA ASN A 605 -5.29 -8.01 14.70
C ASN A 605 -6.54 -7.12 14.79
N ASP A 606 -7.01 -6.87 16.02
CA ASP A 606 -8.03 -5.86 16.27
C ASP A 606 -7.55 -4.46 15.88
N GLY A 607 -8.43 -3.66 15.26
CA GLY A 607 -8.10 -2.35 14.70
C GLY A 607 -7.41 -2.36 13.33
N GLU A 608 -6.71 -3.44 12.96
CA GLU A 608 -6.05 -3.59 11.65
C GLU A 608 -6.97 -4.27 10.61
N PHE A 609 -7.69 -5.32 11.03
CA PHE A 609 -8.64 -6.05 10.18
C PHE A 609 -9.99 -6.28 10.88
N PRO A 610 -11.14 -6.09 10.20
CA PRO A 610 -11.31 -5.51 8.87
C PRO A 610 -10.93 -4.02 8.84
N ARG A 611 -10.39 -3.55 7.71
CA ARG A 611 -9.84 -2.19 7.60
C ARG A 611 -10.95 -1.15 7.73
N SER A 612 -10.70 -0.14 8.56
CA SER A 612 -11.60 1.00 8.71
C SER A 612 -11.16 2.13 7.78
N ASN A 613 -12.10 2.66 6.99
CA ASN A 613 -11.92 3.94 6.31
C ASN A 613 -13.13 4.82 6.65
N PRO A 614 -13.00 5.76 7.60
CA PRO A 614 -14.12 6.62 7.96
C PRO A 614 -14.52 7.44 6.72
N PRO A 615 -15.83 7.53 6.41
CA PRO A 615 -16.29 8.29 5.27
C PRO A 615 -15.96 9.78 5.45
N GLY A 616 -15.64 10.46 4.35
CA GLY A 616 -15.37 11.89 4.35
C GLY A 616 -16.54 12.71 4.89
N SER A 617 -16.25 13.84 5.53
CA SER A 617 -17.26 14.68 6.21
C SER A 617 -18.36 15.22 5.28
N ILE A 618 -18.05 15.37 3.99
CA ILE A 618 -18.95 15.85 2.94
C ILE A 618 -19.71 14.72 2.22
N ASN A 619 -19.48 13.45 2.58
CA ASN A 619 -20.17 12.31 1.97
C ASN A 619 -21.61 12.18 2.48
N MET A 620 -22.59 12.52 1.65
CA MET A 620 -24.01 12.42 1.99
C MET A 620 -24.47 10.95 2.07
N MET A 621 -23.99 10.06 1.18
CA MET A 621 -24.36 8.63 1.21
C MET A 621 -24.03 7.96 2.55
N ALA A 622 -22.96 8.40 3.22
CA ALA A 622 -22.56 7.84 4.50
C ALA A 622 -23.36 8.37 5.71
N ARG A 623 -23.95 9.57 5.60
CA ARG A 623 -24.74 10.20 6.68
C ARG A 623 -26.20 9.80 6.65
N HIS A 624 -26.69 9.34 5.50
CA HIS A 624 -28.07 8.92 5.28
C HIS A 624 -28.19 7.39 5.27
N PRO A 625 -29.41 6.84 5.44
CA PRO A 625 -29.59 5.39 5.45
C PRO A 625 -29.05 4.74 4.17
N GLY A 626 -28.23 3.70 4.35
CA GLY A 626 -27.69 2.92 3.24
C GLY A 626 -28.81 2.25 2.44
N ARG A 627 -28.61 2.18 1.12
CA ARG A 627 -29.45 1.44 0.18
C ARG A 627 -28.79 0.11 -0.18
N LEU A 628 -29.59 -0.83 -0.67
CA LEU A 628 -29.11 -2.15 -1.09
C LEU A 628 -28.11 -1.99 -2.25
N GLY A 629 -26.94 -2.62 -2.12
CA GLY A 629 -25.83 -2.50 -3.08
C GLY A 629 -24.82 -1.38 -2.79
N ASP A 630 -25.00 -0.61 -1.72
CA ASP A 630 -24.01 0.38 -1.30
C ASP A 630 -22.69 -0.28 -0.90
N ARG A 631 -21.57 0.23 -1.45
CA ARG A 631 -20.24 -0.25 -1.06
C ARG A 631 -19.89 0.18 0.36
N SER A 632 -19.33 -0.75 1.11
CA SER A 632 -18.80 -0.50 2.44
C SER A 632 -17.51 -1.30 2.62
N ARG A 633 -16.35 -0.62 2.68
CA ARG A 633 -15.03 -1.26 2.78
C ARG A 633 -14.96 -2.32 3.88
N ARG A 634 -15.53 -2.01 5.05
CA ARG A 634 -15.63 -2.95 6.17
C ARG A 634 -16.40 -4.22 5.82
N GLN A 635 -17.48 -4.12 5.04
CA GLN A 635 -18.24 -5.29 4.60
C GLN A 635 -17.50 -6.05 3.50
N GLU A 636 -16.77 -5.36 2.61
CA GLU A 636 -15.94 -6.01 1.59
C GLU A 636 -14.82 -6.84 2.22
N ASP A 637 -14.13 -6.31 3.24
CA ASP A 637 -13.08 -7.04 3.94
C ASP A 637 -13.62 -8.28 4.68
N ARG A 638 -14.81 -8.16 5.30
CA ARG A 638 -15.48 -9.30 5.95
C ARG A 638 -15.86 -10.37 4.93
N TYR A 639 -16.37 -9.96 3.78
CA TYR A 639 -16.70 -10.87 2.70
C TYR A 639 -15.44 -11.52 2.13
N LEU A 640 -14.37 -10.76 1.93
CA LEU A 640 -13.08 -11.26 1.45
C LEU A 640 -12.51 -12.35 2.37
N PHE A 641 -12.68 -12.21 3.70
CA PHE A 641 -12.31 -13.28 4.63
C PHE A 641 -13.12 -14.56 4.42
N LEU A 642 -14.44 -14.44 4.18
CA LEU A 642 -15.30 -15.58 3.85
C LEU A 642 -14.88 -16.21 2.51
N GLU A 643 -14.55 -15.39 1.51
CA GLU A 643 -14.08 -15.88 0.22
C GLU A 643 -12.75 -16.62 0.34
N ALA A 644 -11.83 -16.13 1.17
CA ALA A 644 -10.57 -16.81 1.46
C ALA A 644 -10.81 -18.18 2.14
N LEU A 645 -11.74 -18.25 3.10
CA LEU A 645 -12.13 -19.50 3.76
C LEU A 645 -12.71 -20.52 2.77
N ILE A 646 -13.53 -20.08 1.82
CA ILE A 646 -14.17 -20.95 0.81
C ILE A 646 -13.19 -21.33 -0.32
N SER A 647 -12.23 -20.46 -0.62
CA SER A 647 -11.26 -20.67 -1.70
C SER A 647 -10.11 -21.61 -1.32
N ALA A 648 -9.87 -21.81 -0.02
CA ALA A 648 -8.83 -22.71 0.47
C ALA A 648 -9.22 -24.17 0.21
N ARG A 649 -8.40 -24.94 -0.51
CA ARG A 649 -8.72 -26.34 -0.88
C ARG A 649 -8.16 -27.40 0.05
N GLN A 650 -6.99 -27.17 0.64
CA GLN A 650 -6.34 -28.12 1.54
C GLN A 650 -6.17 -27.54 2.94
N ALA A 651 -5.68 -26.30 3.04
CA ALA A 651 -5.42 -25.68 4.33
C ALA A 651 -5.58 -24.16 4.36
N LEU A 652 -6.03 -23.67 5.52
CA LEU A 652 -6.16 -22.26 5.87
C LEU A 652 -5.26 -21.95 7.08
N TYR A 653 -4.24 -21.14 6.85
CA TYR A 653 -3.32 -20.65 7.88
C TYR A 653 -3.72 -19.24 8.30
N LEU A 654 -3.98 -19.03 9.58
CA LEU A 654 -4.42 -17.75 10.14
C LEU A 654 -3.44 -17.33 11.24
N SER A 655 -3.04 -16.06 11.24
CA SER A 655 -2.08 -15.55 12.21
C SER A 655 -2.40 -14.11 12.62
N PHE A 656 -2.12 -13.82 13.89
CA PHE A 656 -2.20 -12.49 14.48
C PHE A 656 -1.11 -12.30 15.54
N GLN A 657 -0.87 -11.06 15.94
CA GLN A 657 0.09 -10.69 16.98
C GLN A 657 -0.63 -10.63 18.33
N GLY A 658 -0.67 -11.76 19.05
CA GLY A 658 -1.38 -11.83 20.34
C GLY A 658 -0.63 -11.22 21.52
N ARG A 659 0.66 -10.92 21.39
CA ARG A 659 1.43 -10.21 22.43
C ARG A 659 2.39 -9.20 21.81
N SER A 660 2.62 -8.08 22.50
CA SER A 660 3.62 -7.09 22.10
C SER A 660 5.04 -7.59 22.32
N ALA A 661 5.91 -7.51 21.31
CA ALA A 661 7.33 -7.84 21.44
C ALA A 661 8.10 -6.94 22.44
N LEU A 662 7.61 -5.73 22.72
CA LEU A 662 8.31 -4.76 23.58
C LEU A 662 8.05 -4.97 25.07
N ASN A 663 6.77 -5.08 25.44
CA ASN A 663 6.33 -5.10 26.84
C ASN A 663 5.48 -6.32 27.20
N ASN A 664 5.32 -7.26 26.26
CA ASN A 664 4.57 -8.49 26.44
C ASN A 664 3.08 -8.29 26.81
N ALA A 665 2.53 -7.10 26.56
CA ALA A 665 1.12 -6.80 26.73
C ALA A 665 0.28 -7.64 25.76
N GLU A 666 -0.86 -8.13 26.24
CA GLU A 666 -1.80 -8.91 25.42
C GLU A 666 -2.46 -8.03 24.36
N ARG A 667 -2.59 -8.57 23.16
CA ARG A 667 -3.26 -7.95 22.01
C ARG A 667 -4.37 -8.88 21.54
N GLN A 668 -5.48 -8.28 21.14
CA GLN A 668 -6.66 -9.04 20.75
C GLN A 668 -6.64 -9.36 19.25
N PRO A 669 -7.08 -10.57 18.86
CA PRO A 669 -7.31 -10.89 17.45
C PRO A 669 -8.44 -10.06 16.87
N SER A 670 -8.47 -9.94 15.55
CA SER A 670 -9.54 -9.28 14.81
C SER A 670 -10.91 -9.88 15.14
N LEU A 671 -11.94 -9.04 15.11
CA LEU A 671 -13.32 -9.47 15.35
C LEU A 671 -13.75 -10.62 14.41
N VAL A 672 -13.27 -10.62 13.17
CA VAL A 672 -13.59 -11.66 12.18
C VAL A 672 -12.95 -13.00 12.56
N LEU A 673 -11.70 -12.98 13.02
CA LEU A 673 -11.04 -14.18 13.53
C LEU A 673 -11.70 -14.69 14.82
N GLN A 674 -12.13 -13.78 15.71
CA GLN A 674 -12.90 -14.14 16.91
C GLN A 674 -14.24 -14.81 16.56
N GLU A 675 -14.99 -14.26 15.60
CA GLU A 675 -16.25 -14.85 15.12
C GLU A 675 -16.04 -16.27 14.55
N LEU A 676 -14.93 -16.50 13.84
CA LEU A 676 -14.54 -17.84 13.39
C LEU A 676 -14.24 -18.76 14.56
N MET A 677 -13.37 -18.36 15.51
CA MET A 677 -13.03 -19.16 16.69
C MET A 677 -14.26 -19.54 17.51
N ASP A 678 -15.17 -18.58 17.73
CA ASP A 678 -16.44 -18.80 18.43
C ASP A 678 -17.31 -19.83 17.70
N PHE A 679 -17.41 -19.71 16.37
CA PHE A 679 -18.16 -20.67 15.55
C PHE A 679 -17.55 -22.06 15.63
N LEU A 680 -16.22 -22.17 15.50
CA LEU A 680 -15.52 -23.46 15.59
C LEU A 680 -15.74 -24.12 16.96
N GLY A 681 -15.72 -23.32 18.03
CA GLY A 681 -15.96 -23.80 19.39
C GLY A 681 -17.40 -24.28 19.61
N GLN A 682 -18.38 -23.54 19.11
CA GLN A 682 -19.81 -23.87 19.25
C GLN A 682 -20.22 -25.06 18.39
N ALA A 683 -19.79 -25.12 17.12
CA ALA A 683 -20.22 -26.13 16.16
C ALA A 683 -19.45 -27.45 16.30
N TYR A 684 -18.13 -27.38 16.52
CA TYR A 684 -17.25 -28.56 16.42
C TYR A 684 -16.54 -28.91 17.73
N GLY A 685 -16.77 -28.17 18.80
CA GLY A 685 -16.10 -28.37 20.09
C GLY A 685 -14.62 -27.97 20.08
N TRP A 686 -14.20 -27.13 19.14
CA TRP A 686 -12.86 -26.56 19.09
C TRP A 686 -12.55 -25.78 20.38
N GLN A 687 -11.33 -25.93 20.87
CA GLN A 687 -10.92 -25.33 22.15
C GLN A 687 -9.97 -24.15 21.89
N PRO A 688 -10.08 -23.03 22.63
CA PRO A 688 -9.17 -21.90 22.49
C PRO A 688 -7.68 -22.25 22.69
N GLU A 689 -7.38 -23.29 23.45
CA GLU A 689 -6.02 -23.82 23.64
C GLU A 689 -5.41 -24.39 22.34
N ALA A 690 -6.20 -24.61 21.31
CA ALA A 690 -5.73 -24.97 19.97
C ALA A 690 -5.05 -23.79 19.25
N VAL A 691 -5.23 -22.54 19.72
CA VAL A 691 -4.44 -21.41 19.24
C VAL A 691 -2.98 -21.63 19.64
N ARG A 692 -2.11 -21.74 18.63
CA ARG A 692 -0.68 -21.97 18.86
C ARG A 692 -0.02 -20.67 19.25
N GLN A 693 0.29 -20.51 20.54
CA GLN A 693 1.14 -19.43 21.01
C GLN A 693 2.60 -19.69 20.58
N LEU A 694 3.10 -18.89 19.65
CA LEU A 694 4.47 -18.97 19.17
C LEU A 694 5.42 -18.34 20.18
N PRO A 695 6.57 -18.95 20.48
CA PRO A 695 7.63 -18.30 21.26
C PRO A 695 8.11 -17.01 20.60
N LEU A 696 8.58 -16.07 21.43
CA LEU A 696 9.11 -14.77 20.99
C LEU A 696 10.29 -14.94 20.00
N HIS A 697 11.17 -15.90 20.29
CA HIS A 697 12.38 -16.14 19.50
C HIS A 697 12.32 -17.44 18.69
N PRO A 698 12.85 -17.46 17.46
CA PRO A 698 12.90 -18.66 16.62
C PRO A 698 13.77 -19.78 17.20
N PHE A 699 14.80 -19.43 17.99
CA PHE A 699 15.71 -20.38 18.62
C PHE A 699 15.21 -20.95 19.95
N SER A 700 13.98 -20.65 20.36
CA SER A 700 13.43 -21.25 21.58
C SER A 700 13.39 -22.78 21.43
N PRO A 701 13.89 -23.56 22.41
CA PRO A 701 13.85 -25.03 22.37
C PRO A 701 12.43 -25.60 22.16
N ALA A 702 11.40 -24.87 22.59
CA ALA A 702 10.00 -25.23 22.38
C ALA A 702 9.61 -25.30 20.90
N VAL A 703 10.28 -24.56 20.02
CA VAL A 703 10.01 -24.58 18.57
C VAL A 703 10.45 -25.92 17.95
N PHE A 704 11.57 -26.49 18.41
CA PHE A 704 12.12 -27.74 17.86
C PHE A 704 11.55 -29.00 18.50
N ASN A 705 11.05 -28.90 19.74
CA ASN A 705 10.37 -29.99 20.44
C ASN A 705 8.85 -30.02 20.17
N SER A 706 8.39 -29.25 19.18
CA SER A 706 7.00 -29.20 18.75
C SER A 706 6.71 -30.33 17.74
N PRO A 707 5.45 -30.81 17.62
CA PRO A 707 5.06 -31.69 16.51
C PRO A 707 5.37 -31.10 15.12
N ARG A 708 5.55 -29.77 15.04
CA ARG A 708 5.97 -29.04 13.83
C ARG A 708 7.28 -28.30 14.11
N PRO A 709 8.44 -28.98 13.97
CA PRO A 709 9.73 -28.39 14.27
C PRO A 709 10.11 -27.32 13.24
N ALA A 710 10.86 -26.31 13.68
CA ALA A 710 11.48 -25.37 12.73
C ALA A 710 12.57 -26.05 11.91
N TYR A 711 12.75 -25.60 10.67
CA TYR A 711 13.69 -26.20 9.71
C TYR A 711 15.08 -25.57 9.75
N SER A 712 15.28 -24.53 10.58
CA SER A 712 16.55 -23.81 10.63
C SER A 712 17.61 -24.54 11.45
N GLN A 713 18.64 -25.03 10.75
CA GLN A 713 19.75 -25.75 11.38
C GLN A 713 20.60 -24.83 12.30
N GLY A 714 20.78 -23.57 11.92
CA GLY A 714 21.51 -22.59 12.73
C GLY A 714 20.84 -22.37 14.08
N TRP A 715 19.53 -22.10 14.06
CA TRP A 715 18.74 -21.94 15.29
C TRP A 715 18.63 -23.23 16.11
N TYR A 716 18.63 -24.40 15.46
CA TYR A 716 18.64 -25.68 16.16
C TYR A 716 19.93 -25.87 16.99
N ARG A 717 21.10 -25.54 16.43
CA ARG A 717 22.38 -25.59 17.17
C ARG A 717 22.37 -24.67 18.39
N LEU A 718 21.83 -23.46 18.24
CA LEU A 718 21.68 -22.52 19.35
C LEU A 718 20.66 -23.02 20.40
N ALA A 719 19.55 -23.60 19.98
CA ALA A 719 18.57 -24.18 20.89
C ALA A 719 19.16 -25.36 21.69
N GLN A 720 19.96 -26.21 21.05
CA GLN A 720 20.70 -27.28 21.69
C GLN A 720 21.72 -26.73 22.71
N SER A 721 22.47 -25.68 22.36
CA SER A 721 23.42 -25.08 23.29
C SER A 721 22.71 -24.42 24.47
N ILE A 722 21.61 -23.70 24.27
CA ILE A 722 20.80 -23.12 25.36
C ILE A 722 20.27 -24.21 26.30
N ALA A 723 19.83 -25.35 25.74
CA ALA A 723 19.42 -26.50 26.54
C ALA A 723 20.60 -27.14 27.30
N GLY A 724 21.82 -27.09 26.75
CA GLY A 724 23.05 -27.64 27.35
C GLY A 724 23.79 -26.70 28.32
N LEU A 725 23.67 -25.37 28.15
CA LEU A 725 24.35 -24.31 28.92
C LEU A 725 23.91 -24.24 30.39
N GLN A 726 22.88 -24.99 30.79
CA GLN A 726 22.54 -25.14 32.20
C GLN A 726 23.64 -25.87 33.02
N ASN A 727 24.68 -26.43 32.37
CA ASN A 727 25.73 -27.23 33.02
C ASN A 727 27.17 -26.73 32.88
N GLU A 728 27.46 -25.64 32.16
CA GLU A 728 28.84 -25.17 32.01
C GLU A 728 29.04 -23.79 32.65
N GLN A 729 29.75 -23.79 33.79
CA GLN A 729 30.39 -22.58 34.32
C GLN A 729 31.49 -22.15 33.34
N THR A 730 31.28 -21.02 32.66
CA THR A 730 32.30 -20.40 31.81
C THR A 730 33.31 -19.65 32.66
N ASP A 731 34.30 -20.37 33.20
CA ASP A 731 35.62 -19.78 33.51
C ASP A 731 36.47 -19.87 32.25
N SER A 732 36.21 -19.01 31.27
CA SER A 732 37.14 -18.77 30.16
C SER A 732 37.72 -17.37 30.31
N VAL A 733 38.62 -17.22 31.29
CA VAL A 733 39.62 -16.15 31.21
C VAL A 733 40.44 -16.49 29.97
N ILE A 734 40.33 -15.66 28.93
CA ILE A 734 41.19 -15.75 27.76
C ILE A 734 42.62 -15.48 28.28
N GLU A 735 43.39 -16.53 28.54
CA GLU A 735 44.83 -16.41 28.63
C GLU A 735 45.31 -15.99 27.25
N VAL A 736 45.46 -14.68 27.04
CA VAL A 736 46.15 -14.11 25.88
C VAL A 736 47.60 -14.56 26.00
N SER A 737 47.86 -15.74 25.48
CA SER A 737 49.12 -16.45 25.58
C SER A 737 50.18 -15.66 24.83
N ALA A 738 51.01 -14.94 25.60
CA ALA A 738 52.48 -14.92 25.64
C ALA A 738 53.27 -15.24 24.36
N SER A 739 52.73 -14.94 23.19
CA SER A 739 53.41 -14.98 21.89
C SER A 739 53.61 -13.55 21.38
N SER A 740 53.91 -12.61 22.30
CA SER A 740 54.50 -11.35 21.90
C SER A 740 55.88 -11.65 21.35
N HIS A 741 56.05 -11.49 20.03
CA HIS A 741 57.38 -11.27 19.48
C HIS A 741 58.00 -10.13 20.29
N GLN A 742 59.06 -10.41 21.05
CA GLN A 742 59.80 -9.36 21.76
C GLN A 742 60.37 -8.41 20.72
N THR A 743 59.65 -7.34 20.42
CA THR A 743 60.10 -6.25 19.56
C THR A 743 61.26 -5.59 20.29
N ARG A 744 62.50 -5.94 19.90
CA ARG A 744 63.72 -5.43 20.54
C ARG A 744 63.95 -3.93 20.30
N GLN A 745 63.17 -3.33 19.40
CA GLN A 745 63.16 -1.90 19.13
C GLN A 745 61.70 -1.46 18.98
N LEU A 746 61.27 -0.56 19.87
CA LEU A 746 59.99 0.15 19.78
C LEU A 746 60.31 1.61 19.48
N SER A 747 59.53 2.23 18.59
CA SER A 747 59.64 3.68 18.40
C SER A 747 59.12 4.40 19.66
N ALA A 748 59.58 5.63 19.90
CA ALA A 748 59.05 6.45 21.00
C ALA A 748 57.53 6.65 20.88
N THR A 749 57.02 6.74 19.65
CA THR A 749 55.58 6.78 19.33
C THR A 749 54.84 5.49 19.70
N ASP A 750 55.44 4.32 19.48
CA ASP A 750 54.82 3.04 19.87
C ASP A 750 54.78 2.86 21.39
N MET A 751 55.83 3.30 22.08
CA MET A 751 55.85 3.32 23.54
C MET A 751 54.78 4.28 24.09
N ALA A 752 54.68 5.49 23.53
CA ALA A 752 53.67 6.46 23.94
C ALA A 752 52.24 5.90 23.74
N ARG A 753 51.94 5.34 22.56
CA ARG A 753 50.65 4.69 22.27
C ARG A 753 50.34 3.52 23.19
N CYS A 754 51.36 2.74 23.56
CA CYS A 754 51.20 1.63 24.51
C CYS A 754 50.83 2.10 25.92
N PHE A 755 51.33 3.24 26.37
CA PHE A 755 51.01 3.78 27.69
C PHE A 755 49.69 4.58 27.70
N ASP A 756 49.33 5.20 26.58
CA ASP A 756 48.10 5.98 26.44
C ASP A 756 46.85 5.08 26.45
N ASP A 757 46.85 4.03 25.62
CA ASP A 757 45.84 2.97 25.66
C ASP A 757 46.48 1.59 25.44
N PRO A 758 46.84 0.88 26.53
CA PRO A 758 47.49 -0.42 26.46
C PRO A 758 46.60 -1.51 25.85
N LEU A 759 45.27 -1.37 25.93
CA LEU A 759 44.33 -2.34 25.36
C LEU A 759 44.19 -2.15 23.85
N ALA A 760 44.06 -0.90 23.38
CA ALA A 760 44.10 -0.60 21.95
C ALA A 760 45.44 -0.99 21.32
N TRP A 761 46.55 -0.79 22.04
CA TRP A 761 47.87 -1.23 21.59
C TRP A 761 47.95 -2.76 21.49
N LEU A 762 47.44 -3.50 22.48
CA LEU A 762 47.36 -4.96 22.42
C LEU A 762 46.49 -5.44 21.26
N ALA A 763 45.32 -4.81 21.03
CA ALA A 763 44.48 -5.11 19.88
C ALA A 763 45.24 -4.91 18.55
N ARG A 764 45.96 -3.78 18.40
CA ARG A 764 46.80 -3.52 17.23
C ARG A 764 47.93 -4.53 17.05
N GLN A 765 48.54 -5.02 18.14
CA GLN A 765 49.54 -6.10 18.08
C GLN A 765 48.94 -7.41 17.57
N LEU A 766 47.66 -7.67 17.87
CA LEU A 766 46.90 -8.79 17.35
C LEU A 766 46.37 -8.55 15.91
N GLY A 767 46.72 -7.41 15.29
CA GLY A 767 46.21 -7.00 13.97
C GLY A 767 44.77 -6.49 13.99
N LEU A 768 44.16 -6.32 15.16
CA LEU A 768 42.81 -5.80 15.33
C LEU A 768 42.85 -4.27 15.40
N ARG A 769 42.23 -3.60 14.43
CA ARG A 769 41.94 -2.17 14.49
C ARG A 769 40.44 -2.00 14.67
N LEU A 770 40.04 -1.65 15.89
CA LEU A 770 38.64 -1.45 16.27
C LEU A 770 38.25 0.04 16.22
N GLU A 771 38.84 0.78 15.28
CA GLU A 771 38.48 2.17 15.02
C GLU A 771 37.19 2.14 14.20
N LEU A 772 36.07 2.53 14.81
CA LEU A 772 34.81 2.76 14.12
C LEU A 772 34.90 4.16 13.50
N ASP A 773 35.25 4.25 12.22
CA ASP A 773 35.11 5.47 11.42
C ASP A 773 33.62 5.72 11.11
N ASN A 774 32.76 5.74 12.13
CA ASN A 774 31.40 6.25 11.99
C ASN A 774 31.48 7.77 12.04
N ARG A 775 31.78 8.38 10.91
CA ARG A 775 31.73 9.84 10.74
C ARG A 775 30.28 10.26 10.76
N LEU A 776 29.83 10.66 11.95
CA LEU A 776 28.47 11.15 12.14
C LEU A 776 28.44 12.59 11.64
N LEU A 777 27.93 12.79 10.43
CA LEU A 777 27.58 14.11 9.94
C LEU A 777 26.35 14.59 10.70
N GLU A 778 26.46 15.75 11.34
CA GLU A 778 25.36 16.37 12.09
C GLU A 778 24.71 17.46 11.23
N ASP A 779 23.38 17.63 11.31
CA ASP A 779 22.69 18.71 10.61
C ASP A 779 22.70 20.04 11.40
N SER A 780 22.98 19.96 12.71
CA SER A 780 23.06 21.11 13.60
C SER A 780 24.46 21.72 13.60
N GLU A 781 24.51 23.05 13.58
CA GLU A 781 25.72 23.80 13.84
C GLU A 781 26.15 23.64 15.32
N PRO A 782 27.45 23.66 15.61
CA PRO A 782 27.99 23.50 16.97
C PRO A 782 27.71 24.68 17.92
#